data_AF-A0A1I3PVJ5-F1
#
_entry.id   AF-A0A1I3PVJ5-F1
#
_cell.length_a   1.000
_cell.length_b   1.000
_cell.length_c   1.000
_cell.angle_alpha   90.00
_cell.angle_beta   90.00
_cell.angle_gamma   90.00
#
_symmetry.space_group_name_H-M   'P 1'
#
loop_
_entity.id
_entity.type
_entity.pdbx_description
1 polymer ?
#
loop_
_entity_poly.entity_id
_entity_poly.type
_entity_poly.pdbx_seq_one_letter_code
_entity_poly.pdbx_strand_id
1 'polypeptide(L)'
;MLKNSVSVVALAACAVLSACSGGGGGGGIGSSGSAAPASGAAGGGTTPAPSPAPTPTPAAIPSPSPTATPVAAPTPTPTPTEVVGGAGMPMPVPTITPTPVPTPTPEPTPTPAPTPTQNTSLLSLVVSETFKADGATLSTRSSGASATTATAPFSVAYDAETHGYTITGSERSQTFAPADRAAESSDLLDVYERTGASGTDVVALTRAGTSGSYRYRYVGAGYWQHLDQNDDAGPNGIDAFTYGIRTPDAAMPRTGTANYALDVMGVHQLGDGVFAMSGQGGMVVDLAGGELRFYGKVVDGAGAEDPSFDFTGNAVLNGATAGFSGSINAGGYGRGAANGSFYGPGAEEVGLTFAFNNDGGTSHGVGTLTGRSTVDPVLETLSQIVGARSFYGTIARMGWTAQTGSGDGSEWQQLTNNQADVLPSALLADRTNGSYTYAGRTFTAADALIGAGEAYRQMDGSDQYTLRVAGPGTTALQLTYSSFADYESRIASGARTLVERSWIAFGVETPLSAIPRSGTGNYAAEIHGNAIRSLNVGAYDMTGTGDWTVAFEQRTITGTLRPTFTARDGSSVTGSLTMRGQLSGSSNYLSGSLTAPTGKGLFQGFFTGGFFGPGAQESSVAFTGTYGAAGTLLDGMTINGIALGKRQ
;
A
#
# COMPACT_ATOMS: atom_id res chain seq x y z
N MET A 1 15.36 -21.48 28.03
CA MET A 1 14.74 -20.17 28.36
C MET A 1 15.24 -19.19 27.32
N LEU A 2 14.48 -19.02 26.22
CA LEU A 2 14.85 -18.13 25.12
C LEU A 2 14.33 -16.72 25.42
N LYS A 3 15.23 -15.74 25.32
CA LYS A 3 15.00 -14.29 25.40
C LYS A 3 14.15 -13.84 24.21
N ASN A 4 12.84 -13.62 24.39
CA ASN A 4 12.00 -12.99 23.38
C ASN A 4 11.85 -11.48 23.68
N SER A 5 12.87 -10.70 23.34
CA SER A 5 12.81 -9.23 23.31
C SER A 5 12.37 -8.79 21.90
N VAL A 6 11.08 -8.88 21.60
CA VAL A 6 10.51 -8.74 20.24
C VAL A 6 9.39 -7.69 20.23
N SER A 7 9.73 -6.40 20.20
CA SER A 7 8.69 -5.35 20.00
C SER A 7 9.12 -4.23 19.03
N VAL A 8 10.23 -3.52 19.24
CA VAL A 8 10.76 -2.58 18.21
C VAL A 8 11.47 -3.31 17.07
N VAL A 9 12.18 -4.41 17.35
CA VAL A 9 12.71 -5.31 16.31
C VAL A 9 11.57 -5.97 15.53
N ALA A 10 10.44 -6.26 16.20
CA ALA A 10 9.23 -6.79 15.58
C ALA A 10 8.55 -5.78 14.65
N LEU A 11 8.59 -4.48 14.97
CA LEU A 11 8.13 -3.40 14.09
C LEU A 11 8.98 -3.32 12.82
N ALA A 12 10.30 -3.48 12.92
CA ALA A 12 11.17 -3.54 11.75
C ALA A 12 10.89 -4.78 10.90
N ALA A 13 10.71 -5.95 11.53
CA ALA A 13 10.28 -7.15 10.84
C ALA A 13 8.88 -7.00 10.24
N CYS A 14 7.91 -6.37 10.92
CA CYS A 14 6.52 -6.23 10.47
C CYS A 14 6.34 -5.15 9.40
N ALA A 15 7.14 -4.07 9.41
CA ALA A 15 7.22 -3.08 8.34
C ALA A 15 7.91 -3.65 7.09
N VAL A 16 8.97 -4.46 7.30
CA VAL A 16 9.61 -5.22 6.23
C VAL A 16 8.72 -6.36 5.76
N LEU A 17 7.91 -7.00 6.61
CA LEU A 17 6.92 -8.00 6.23
C LEU A 17 5.74 -7.33 5.50
N SER A 18 5.16 -6.22 5.95
CA SER A 18 4.17 -5.51 5.11
C SER A 18 4.75 -4.98 3.78
N ALA A 19 6.07 -4.81 3.68
CA ALA A 19 6.80 -4.54 2.43
C ALA A 19 7.34 -5.78 1.67
N CYS A 20 7.42 -6.96 2.31
CA CYS A 20 8.09 -8.19 1.81
C CYS A 20 7.42 -9.53 2.22
N SER A 21 6.29 -9.56 2.92
CA SER A 21 5.63 -10.74 3.50
C SER A 21 4.52 -11.25 2.61
N GLY A 22 4.92 -12.16 1.74
CA GLY A 22 4.34 -13.49 1.78
C GLY A 22 5.43 -14.44 2.25
N GLY A 23 5.35 -15.00 3.45
CA GLY A 23 6.36 -15.95 3.92
C GLY A 23 6.11 -16.55 5.29
N GLY A 24 5.24 -17.56 5.37
CA GLY A 24 5.20 -18.59 6.43
C GLY A 24 4.70 -19.87 5.78
N GLY A 25 5.16 -21.09 6.05
CA GLY A 25 5.85 -21.66 7.20
C GLY A 25 5.20 -23.03 7.43
N GLY A 26 5.78 -24.09 6.86
CA GLY A 26 5.22 -25.46 6.92
C GLY A 26 6.05 -26.38 7.82
N GLY A 27 5.45 -26.81 8.94
CA GLY A 27 6.03 -27.81 9.84
C GLY A 27 5.84 -29.25 9.35
N GLY A 28 6.86 -30.09 9.56
CA GLY A 28 6.84 -31.53 9.33
C GLY A 28 7.54 -32.27 10.46
N ILE A 29 6.80 -33.14 11.13
CA ILE A 29 7.17 -34.00 12.25
C ILE A 29 7.98 -35.23 11.80
N GLY A 30 9.09 -35.51 12.50
CA GLY A 30 9.57 -36.85 12.85
C GLY A 30 10.46 -37.62 11.86
N SER A 31 11.76 -37.73 12.17
CA SER A 31 12.48 -39.01 12.17
C SER A 31 13.84 -38.88 12.85
N SER A 32 14.06 -39.70 13.87
CA SER A 32 15.30 -39.91 14.61
C SER A 32 16.34 -40.68 13.79
N GLY A 33 17.62 -40.29 13.84
CA GLY A 33 18.72 -41.21 13.45
C GLY A 33 20.08 -40.59 13.14
N SER A 34 20.96 -40.60 14.16
CA SER A 34 22.41 -40.79 14.09
C SER A 34 23.36 -39.70 13.56
N ALA A 35 24.48 -39.59 14.28
CA ALA A 35 25.51 -38.56 14.20
C ALA A 35 26.73 -38.94 13.33
N ALA A 36 27.34 -37.90 12.74
CA ALA A 36 28.78 -37.67 12.44
C ALA A 36 29.49 -38.51 11.33
N PRO A 37 30.66 -38.10 10.79
CA PRO A 37 31.39 -36.81 10.84
C PRO A 37 31.88 -36.26 9.46
N ALA A 38 32.66 -35.17 9.54
CA ALA A 38 33.25 -34.32 8.51
C ALA A 38 34.20 -34.94 7.46
N SER A 39 34.28 -34.29 6.29
CA SER A 39 35.46 -34.05 5.42
C SER A 39 34.97 -33.15 4.26
N GLY A 40 35.68 -32.26 3.58
CA GLY A 40 37.08 -31.83 3.51
C GLY A 40 37.16 -30.80 2.35
N ALA A 41 38.15 -29.92 2.44
CA ALA A 41 38.46 -28.75 1.61
C ALA A 41 38.29 -28.80 0.06
N ALA A 42 37.92 -27.65 -0.52
CA ALA A 42 38.61 -26.92 -1.60
C ALA A 42 37.87 -25.58 -1.81
N GLY A 43 38.45 -24.38 -1.80
CA GLY A 43 39.74 -23.98 -2.36
C GLY A 43 39.55 -23.35 -3.75
N GLY A 44 38.80 -22.25 -3.85
CA GLY A 44 38.56 -21.52 -5.10
C GLY A 44 38.57 -20.02 -4.87
N GLY A 45 39.73 -19.39 -5.10
CA GLY A 45 39.88 -17.95 -5.04
C GLY A 45 39.17 -17.28 -6.20
N THR A 46 38.26 -16.35 -5.89
CA THR A 46 37.66 -15.44 -6.87
C THR A 46 38.27 -14.06 -6.72
N THR A 47 38.89 -13.62 -7.80
CA THR A 47 39.41 -12.27 -8.05
C THR A 47 38.36 -11.20 -7.72
N PRO A 48 38.71 -10.10 -7.02
CA PRO A 48 37.78 -9.00 -6.80
C PRO A 48 37.34 -8.38 -8.12
N ALA A 49 36.03 -8.17 -8.29
CA ALA A 49 35.45 -7.48 -9.43
C ALA A 49 35.95 -6.02 -9.50
N PRO A 50 36.18 -5.46 -10.71
CA PRO A 50 36.66 -4.09 -10.86
C PRO A 50 35.65 -3.09 -10.27
N SER A 51 36.18 -2.11 -9.54
CA SER A 51 35.43 -1.02 -8.93
C SER A 51 34.62 -0.25 -9.99
N PRO A 52 33.32 -0.01 -9.79
CA PRO A 52 32.52 0.77 -10.74
C PRO A 52 33.05 2.20 -10.84
N ALA A 53 33.20 2.68 -12.08
CA ALA A 53 33.61 4.06 -12.35
C ALA A 53 32.60 5.05 -11.73
N PRO A 54 33.06 6.19 -11.17
CA PRO A 54 32.18 7.15 -10.52
C PRO A 54 31.14 7.68 -11.51
N THR A 55 29.87 7.54 -11.12
CA THR A 55 28.71 8.12 -11.82
C THR A 55 28.90 9.63 -11.96
N PRO A 56 28.75 10.23 -13.15
CA PRO A 56 28.91 11.66 -13.34
C PRO A 56 27.92 12.41 -12.45
N THR A 57 28.45 13.35 -11.66
CA THR A 57 27.66 14.28 -10.85
C THR A 57 26.68 15.04 -11.75
N PRO A 58 25.37 15.07 -11.44
CA PRO A 58 24.41 15.84 -12.21
C PRO A 58 24.84 17.30 -12.31
N ALA A 59 24.97 17.81 -13.53
CA ALA A 59 25.25 19.22 -13.77
C ALA A 59 24.11 20.05 -13.19
N ALA A 60 24.45 21.07 -12.39
CA ALA A 60 23.49 21.97 -11.76
C ALA A 60 22.55 22.57 -12.82
N ILE A 61 21.25 22.51 -12.57
CA ILE A 61 20.22 23.17 -13.38
C ILE A 61 20.52 24.68 -13.36
N PRO A 62 20.68 25.34 -14.52
CA PRO A 62 20.93 26.77 -14.55
C PRO A 62 19.74 27.53 -13.95
N SER A 63 20.05 28.42 -13.01
CA SER A 63 19.11 29.37 -12.41
C SER A 63 18.39 30.17 -13.49
N PRO A 64 17.07 30.44 -13.38
CA PRO A 64 16.35 31.23 -14.36
C PRO A 64 16.99 32.63 -14.50
N SER A 65 17.43 32.95 -15.71
CA SER A 65 17.94 34.26 -16.06
C SER A 65 16.86 35.32 -15.78
N PRO A 66 17.19 36.46 -15.14
CA PRO A 66 16.21 37.50 -14.87
C PRO A 66 15.61 38.01 -16.19
N THR A 67 14.28 38.05 -16.23
CA THR A 67 13.50 38.59 -17.35
C THR A 67 13.90 40.05 -17.60
N ALA A 68 14.45 40.32 -18.79
CA ALA A 68 14.85 41.66 -19.18
C ALA A 68 13.67 42.63 -19.07
N THR A 69 13.87 43.75 -18.38
CA THR A 69 12.91 44.84 -18.28
C THR A 69 12.65 45.40 -19.68
N PRO A 70 11.39 45.57 -20.14
CA PRO A 70 11.11 46.02 -21.50
C PRO A 70 11.67 47.42 -21.74
N VAL A 71 12.60 47.52 -22.69
CA VAL A 71 13.14 48.80 -23.18
C VAL A 71 12.03 49.51 -23.95
N ALA A 72 11.75 50.76 -23.58
CA ALA A 72 10.76 51.59 -24.26
C ALA A 72 11.09 51.71 -25.76
N ALA A 73 10.08 51.44 -26.60
CA ALA A 73 10.20 51.53 -28.05
C ALA A 73 10.59 52.96 -28.48
N PRO A 74 11.52 53.12 -29.45
CA PRO A 74 11.94 54.45 -29.88
C PRO A 74 10.78 55.21 -30.53
N THR A 75 10.61 56.47 -30.13
CA THR A 75 9.64 57.42 -30.66
C THR A 75 9.88 57.62 -32.17
N PRO A 76 8.85 57.54 -33.04
CA PRO A 76 9.03 57.69 -34.48
C PRO A 76 9.55 59.10 -34.82
N THR A 77 10.62 59.15 -35.62
CA THR A 77 11.22 60.37 -36.14
C THR A 77 10.30 61.00 -37.20
N PRO A 78 10.06 62.33 -37.20
CA PRO A 78 9.17 62.95 -38.18
C PRO A 78 9.76 62.89 -39.61
N THR A 79 8.94 62.42 -40.55
CA THR A 79 9.22 62.41 -41.99
C THR A 79 9.29 63.85 -42.52
N PRO A 80 10.35 64.28 -43.24
CA PRO A 80 10.39 65.61 -43.83
C PRO A 80 9.43 65.72 -45.02
N THR A 81 8.59 66.75 -45.00
CA THR A 81 7.75 67.16 -46.13
C THR A 81 8.63 67.74 -47.24
N GLU A 82 8.61 67.15 -48.43
CA GLU A 82 9.28 67.70 -49.61
C GLU A 82 8.61 69.03 -50.03
N VAL A 83 9.41 70.10 -50.10
CA VAL A 83 9.03 71.36 -50.76
C VAL A 83 9.74 71.40 -52.11
N VAL A 84 8.95 71.37 -53.19
CA VAL A 84 9.41 71.47 -54.57
C VAL A 84 9.72 72.93 -54.90
N GLY A 85 10.93 73.16 -55.42
CA GLY A 85 11.19 74.13 -56.50
C GLY A 85 11.80 75.47 -56.09
N GLY A 86 13.02 75.72 -56.59
CA GLY A 86 13.49 77.09 -56.84
C GLY A 86 14.93 77.38 -56.41
N ALA A 87 15.88 77.12 -57.31
CA ALA A 87 17.15 77.82 -57.51
C ALA A 87 18.03 78.19 -56.28
N GLY A 88 19.17 77.48 -56.17
CA GLY A 88 20.47 78.12 -56.01
C GLY A 88 20.99 78.43 -54.60
N MET A 89 21.52 77.42 -53.89
CA MET A 89 22.77 77.48 -53.12
C MET A 89 23.09 76.09 -52.53
N PRO A 90 24.36 75.68 -52.39
CA PRO A 90 24.71 74.46 -51.67
C PRO A 90 24.45 74.64 -50.16
N MET A 91 23.56 73.84 -49.60
CA MET A 91 23.26 73.78 -48.16
C MET A 91 24.31 72.91 -47.44
N PRO A 92 24.81 73.30 -46.26
CA PRO A 92 25.87 72.57 -45.56
C PRO A 92 25.40 71.19 -45.09
N VAL A 93 26.27 70.18 -45.28
CA VAL A 93 26.08 68.80 -44.83
C VAL A 93 26.08 68.76 -43.29
N PRO A 94 25.05 68.24 -42.62
CA PRO A 94 25.07 68.11 -41.16
C PRO A 94 26.09 67.04 -40.74
N THR A 95 27.09 67.45 -39.96
CA THR A 95 27.98 66.54 -39.26
C THR A 95 27.24 65.83 -38.13
N ILE A 96 27.09 64.52 -38.25
CA ILE A 96 26.56 63.62 -37.23
C ILE A 96 27.63 63.38 -36.16
N THR A 97 27.43 63.96 -34.98
CA THR A 97 28.26 63.70 -33.79
C THR A 97 27.92 62.31 -33.24
N PRO A 98 28.88 61.39 -33.03
CA PRO A 98 28.59 60.08 -32.48
C PRO A 98 28.12 60.21 -31.03
N THR A 99 26.92 59.70 -30.75
CA THR A 99 26.37 59.57 -29.40
C THR A 99 27.28 58.66 -28.56
N PRO A 100 27.69 59.07 -27.34
CA PRO A 100 28.56 58.24 -26.50
C PRO A 100 27.89 56.90 -26.18
N VAL A 101 28.62 55.81 -26.38
CA VAL A 101 28.22 54.46 -25.96
C VAL A 101 28.14 54.45 -24.43
N PRO A 102 27.02 54.03 -23.82
CA PRO A 102 26.93 53.94 -22.37
C PRO A 102 27.95 52.92 -21.85
N THR A 103 28.77 53.35 -20.90
CA THR A 103 29.69 52.51 -20.15
C THR A 103 28.89 51.38 -19.48
N PRO A 104 29.28 50.10 -19.61
CA PRO A 104 28.57 49.01 -18.96
C PRO A 104 28.60 49.20 -17.44
N THR A 105 27.42 49.32 -16.84
CA THR A 105 27.24 49.33 -15.39
C THR A 105 27.77 47.99 -14.84
N PRO A 106 28.63 47.98 -13.81
CA PRO A 106 29.14 46.74 -13.24
C PRO A 106 27.98 45.86 -12.78
N GLU A 107 28.03 44.58 -13.15
CA GLU A 107 27.08 43.56 -12.71
C GLU A 107 27.11 43.51 -11.18
N PRO A 108 25.95 43.60 -10.49
CA PRO A 108 25.92 43.55 -9.04
C PRO A 108 26.50 42.22 -8.57
N THR A 109 27.50 42.30 -7.69
CA THR A 109 28.09 41.13 -7.03
C THR A 109 26.96 40.30 -6.42
N PRO A 110 26.87 38.98 -6.68
CA PRO A 110 25.80 38.16 -6.14
C PRO A 110 25.86 38.22 -4.62
N THR A 111 24.78 38.72 -4.02
CA THR A 111 24.59 38.69 -2.57
C THR A 111 24.67 37.23 -2.12
N PRO A 112 25.44 36.90 -1.06
CA PRO A 112 25.49 35.54 -0.53
C PRO A 112 24.09 35.03 -0.24
N ALA A 113 23.78 33.81 -0.69
CA ALA A 113 22.52 33.17 -0.33
C ALA A 113 22.43 33.09 1.21
N PRO A 114 21.28 33.46 1.82
CA PRO A 114 21.14 33.42 3.27
C PRO A 114 21.33 31.98 3.76
N THR A 115 22.10 31.82 4.85
CA THR A 115 22.22 30.54 5.54
C THR A 115 20.83 30.11 6.02
N PRO A 116 20.37 28.87 5.74
CA PRO A 116 19.09 28.39 6.21
C PRO A 116 19.06 28.38 7.75
N THR A 117 17.97 28.84 8.34
CA THR A 117 17.79 28.89 9.80
C THR A 117 16.95 27.71 10.33
N GLN A 118 16.29 26.96 9.44
CA GLN A 118 15.46 25.80 9.73
C GLN A 118 15.53 24.80 8.58
N ASN A 119 15.25 23.52 8.85
CA ASN A 119 15.14 22.51 7.81
C ASN A 119 13.83 22.68 7.04
N THR A 120 13.89 22.47 5.72
CA THR A 120 12.70 22.57 4.85
C THR A 120 12.07 21.21 4.54
N SER A 121 12.76 20.11 4.84
CA SER A 121 12.27 18.74 4.72
C SER A 121 13.14 17.79 5.54
N LEU A 122 12.62 16.59 5.81
CA LEU A 122 13.36 15.49 6.44
C LEU A 122 14.30 14.74 5.49
N LEU A 123 14.25 15.02 4.16
CA LEU A 123 15.13 14.39 3.16
C LEU A 123 16.60 14.79 3.34
N SER A 124 16.84 15.99 3.88
CA SER A 124 18.17 16.51 4.13
C SER A 124 18.10 17.49 5.30
N LEU A 125 18.55 17.01 6.46
CA LEU A 125 18.68 17.82 7.66
C LEU A 125 20.07 18.47 7.68
N VAL A 126 20.09 19.79 7.50
CA VAL A 126 21.31 20.60 7.37
C VAL A 126 21.50 21.58 8.53
N VAL A 127 20.49 21.74 9.39
CA VAL A 127 20.52 22.60 10.58
C VAL A 127 20.10 21.79 11.80
N SER A 128 20.74 22.02 12.95
CA SER A 128 20.30 21.45 14.22
C SER A 128 18.93 22.00 14.59
N GLU A 129 17.95 21.14 14.81
CA GLU A 129 16.56 21.54 15.00
C GLU A 129 15.83 20.58 15.94
N THR A 130 14.97 21.12 16.80
CA THR A 130 14.06 20.34 17.64
C THR A 130 12.67 20.33 17.02
N PHE A 131 12.25 19.18 16.50
CA PHE A 131 10.91 18.95 16.02
C PHE A 131 9.97 18.68 17.20
N LYS A 132 8.85 19.40 17.24
CA LYS A 132 7.73 19.03 18.12
C LYS A 132 7.15 17.71 17.64
N ALA A 133 6.82 16.84 18.58
CA ALA A 133 6.24 15.54 18.29
C ALA A 133 4.92 15.33 19.01
N ASP A 134 3.98 14.68 18.32
CA ASP A 134 2.79 14.08 18.95
C ASP A 134 3.16 12.65 19.36
N GLY A 135 2.85 12.25 20.59
CA GLY A 135 3.27 10.97 21.18
C GLY A 135 2.11 10.13 21.73
N ALA A 136 2.35 8.82 21.85
CA ALA A 136 1.48 7.88 22.55
C ALA A 136 2.35 6.81 23.22
N THR A 137 1.99 6.43 24.44
CA THR A 137 2.75 5.48 25.25
C THR A 137 1.88 4.29 25.62
N LEU A 138 2.36 3.09 25.30
CA LEU A 138 1.85 1.83 25.81
C LEU A 138 2.70 1.40 27.01
N SER A 139 2.12 1.35 28.20
CA SER A 139 2.72 0.78 29.41
C SER A 139 2.30 -0.67 29.55
N THR A 140 3.26 -1.58 29.60
CA THR A 140 3.06 -3.05 29.62
C THR A 140 3.35 -3.68 31.00
N ARG A 141 3.21 -2.91 32.10
CA ARG A 141 3.52 -3.35 33.48
C ARG A 141 2.68 -4.56 33.92
N SER A 142 3.29 -5.45 34.70
CA SER A 142 2.70 -6.69 35.23
C SER A 142 1.46 -6.51 36.11
N SER A 143 1.18 -5.28 36.59
CA SER A 143 0.00 -4.93 37.40
C SER A 143 -1.14 -4.25 36.62
N GLY A 144 -1.04 -4.18 35.29
CA GLY A 144 -2.09 -3.68 34.40
C GLY A 144 -1.51 -2.88 33.24
N ALA A 145 -1.74 -3.35 32.01
CA ALA A 145 -1.35 -2.63 30.80
C ALA A 145 -2.27 -1.42 30.56
N SER A 146 -1.74 -0.37 29.94
CA SER A 146 -2.53 0.80 29.55
C SER A 146 -1.87 1.53 28.39
N ALA A 147 -2.68 2.11 27.50
CA ALA A 147 -2.23 2.93 26.39
C ALA A 147 -2.79 4.35 26.54
N THR A 148 -1.94 5.36 26.39
CA THR A 148 -2.33 6.77 26.50
C THR A 148 -1.71 7.61 25.39
N THR A 149 -2.40 8.66 24.94
CA THR A 149 -1.84 9.65 24.02
C THR A 149 -1.40 10.90 24.77
N ALA A 150 -0.30 11.53 24.36
CA ALA A 150 0.14 12.83 24.88
C ALA A 150 0.83 13.67 23.80
N THR A 151 0.44 14.94 23.66
CA THR A 151 1.07 15.90 22.71
C THR A 151 2.30 16.60 23.31
N ALA A 152 2.47 16.60 24.63
CA ALA A 152 3.63 17.18 25.31
C ALA A 152 4.03 16.27 26.49
N PRO A 153 5.33 16.06 26.74
CA PRO A 153 6.50 16.78 26.23
C PRO A 153 7.30 16.07 25.11
N PHE A 154 6.67 15.32 24.19
CA PHE A 154 7.40 14.60 23.15
C PHE A 154 8.14 15.52 22.16
N SER A 155 9.43 15.23 21.91
CA SER A 155 10.22 15.93 20.89
C SER A 155 11.36 15.08 20.31
N VAL A 156 11.76 15.43 19.10
CA VAL A 156 12.89 14.82 18.38
C VAL A 156 13.84 15.93 17.98
N ALA A 157 15.04 15.95 18.56
CA ALA A 157 16.08 16.91 18.21
C ALA A 157 17.14 16.28 17.32
N TYR A 158 17.37 16.86 16.15
CA TYR A 158 18.49 16.52 15.28
C TYR A 158 19.65 17.49 15.52
N ASP A 159 20.87 16.97 15.59
CA ASP A 159 22.09 17.75 15.67
C ASP A 159 22.89 17.61 14.37
N ALA A 160 23.08 18.72 13.64
CA ALA A 160 23.73 18.72 12.32
C ALA A 160 25.26 18.55 12.39
N GLU A 161 25.89 18.78 13.53
CA GLU A 161 27.33 18.60 13.69
C GLU A 161 27.66 17.12 13.89
N THR A 162 26.91 16.46 14.78
CA THR A 162 27.11 15.07 15.18
C THR A 162 26.30 14.07 14.36
N HIS A 163 25.31 14.55 13.60
CA HIS A 163 24.32 13.74 12.87
C HIS A 163 23.54 12.79 13.79
N GLY A 164 23.40 13.17 15.07
CA GLY A 164 22.69 12.40 16.09
C GLY A 164 21.25 12.85 16.29
N TYR A 165 20.43 11.96 16.85
CA TYR A 165 19.06 12.25 17.26
C TYR A 165 18.93 12.16 18.77
N THR A 166 18.31 13.16 19.40
CA THR A 166 17.88 13.11 20.79
C THR A 166 16.37 12.99 20.84
N ILE A 167 15.88 11.90 21.43
CA ILE A 167 14.45 11.65 21.61
C ILE A 167 14.11 11.95 23.06
N THR A 168 13.11 12.81 23.26
CA THR A 168 12.58 13.12 24.59
C THR A 168 11.11 12.72 24.61
N GLY A 169 10.78 11.80 25.52
CA GLY A 169 9.42 11.37 25.82
C GLY A 169 8.91 11.99 27.12
N SER A 170 7.84 11.42 27.66
CA SER A 170 7.20 11.88 28.90
C SER A 170 8.09 11.77 30.14
N GLU A 171 8.86 10.69 30.27
CA GLU A 171 9.64 10.38 31.47
C GLU A 171 11.15 10.20 31.19
N ARG A 172 11.56 10.23 29.92
CA ARG A 172 12.91 9.86 29.50
C ARG A 172 13.43 10.71 28.34
N SER A 173 14.76 10.86 28.28
CA SER A 173 15.47 11.49 27.16
C SER A 173 16.74 10.71 26.84
N GLN A 174 16.98 10.44 25.56
CA GLN A 174 18.15 9.67 25.11
C GLN A 174 18.68 10.19 23.77
N THR A 175 20.01 10.23 23.66
CA THR A 175 20.71 10.62 22.43
C THR A 175 21.29 9.40 21.73
N PHE A 176 21.01 9.27 20.45
CA PHE A 176 21.48 8.23 19.54
C PHE A 176 22.40 8.84 18.49
N ALA A 177 23.67 8.45 18.50
CA ALA A 177 24.65 8.86 17.52
C ALA A 177 24.62 7.93 16.29
N PRO A 178 25.21 8.31 15.15
CA PRO A 178 25.37 7.42 14.00
C PRO A 178 26.05 6.08 14.34
N ALA A 179 26.91 6.05 15.35
CA ALA A 179 27.58 4.84 15.84
C ALA A 179 26.64 3.87 16.57
N ASP A 180 25.49 4.36 17.07
CA ASP A 180 24.47 3.55 17.75
C ASP A 180 23.54 2.85 16.73
N ARG A 181 23.76 3.03 15.42
CA ARG A 181 22.92 2.44 14.37
C ARG A 181 23.04 0.91 14.38
N ALA A 182 21.91 0.25 14.56
CA ALA A 182 21.78 -1.19 14.74
C ALA A 182 21.63 -1.94 13.39
N ALA A 183 21.91 -3.25 13.40
CA ALA A 183 21.89 -4.11 12.21
C ALA A 183 20.47 -4.31 11.64
N GLU A 184 19.46 -4.12 12.48
CA GLU A 184 18.03 -4.20 12.19
C GLU A 184 17.53 -3.02 11.35
N SER A 185 18.36 -2.01 11.13
CA SER A 185 18.05 -0.92 10.21
C SER A 185 17.83 -1.45 8.79
N SER A 186 16.82 -0.93 8.12
CA SER A 186 16.40 -1.35 6.79
C SER A 186 16.28 -0.16 5.83
N ASP A 187 15.79 -0.41 4.62
CA ASP A 187 15.48 0.67 3.69
C ASP A 187 14.32 1.55 4.18
N LEU A 188 13.45 1.05 5.07
CA LEU A 188 12.29 1.76 5.60
C LEU A 188 12.55 2.44 6.94
N LEU A 189 13.38 1.83 7.80
CA LEU A 189 13.61 2.29 9.17
C LEU A 189 15.11 2.41 9.45
N ASP A 190 15.52 3.51 10.06
CA ASP A 190 16.79 3.57 10.78
C ASP A 190 16.57 3.19 12.24
N VAL A 191 17.23 2.12 12.67
CA VAL A 191 17.16 1.59 14.02
C VAL A 191 18.45 1.93 14.74
N TYR A 192 18.33 2.48 15.94
CA TYR A 192 19.44 2.79 16.82
C TYR A 192 19.26 2.04 18.14
N GLU A 193 20.34 1.44 18.63
CA GLU A 193 20.38 0.72 19.90
C GLU A 193 21.51 1.30 20.76
N ARG A 194 21.18 1.65 22.00
CA ARG A 194 22.13 2.20 22.95
C ARG A 194 21.97 1.54 24.32
N THR A 195 23.01 0.83 24.76
CA THR A 195 23.04 0.20 26.08
C THR A 195 23.72 1.12 27.09
N GLY A 196 22.99 1.48 28.14
CA GLY A 196 23.48 2.21 29.30
C GLY A 196 23.45 1.37 30.58
N ALA A 197 23.71 2.01 31.72
CA ALA A 197 23.71 1.33 33.03
C ALA A 197 22.30 0.93 33.51
N SER A 198 21.24 1.62 33.05
CA SER A 198 19.85 1.35 33.43
C SER A 198 19.17 0.29 32.56
N GLY A 199 19.68 0.07 31.35
CA GLY A 199 18.97 -0.71 30.34
C GLY A 199 19.50 -0.44 28.93
N THR A 200 18.83 -1.05 27.96
CA THR A 200 19.03 -0.78 26.53
C THR A 200 17.85 0.04 26.00
N ASP A 201 18.15 1.17 25.35
CA ASP A 201 17.18 1.94 24.59
C ASP A 201 17.26 1.56 23.12
N VAL A 202 16.10 1.30 22.50
CA VAL A 202 16.00 1.02 21.06
C VAL A 202 15.01 1.99 20.44
N VAL A 203 15.43 2.77 19.44
CA VAL A 203 14.54 3.62 18.66
C VAL A 203 14.57 3.22 17.18
N ALA A 204 13.40 3.12 16.57
CA ALA A 204 13.24 3.01 15.13
C ALA A 204 12.61 4.31 14.61
N LEU A 205 13.21 4.91 13.58
CA LEU A 205 12.71 6.11 12.90
C LEU A 205 12.44 5.79 11.43
N THR A 206 11.31 6.23 10.89
CA THR A 206 11.02 6.10 9.44
C THR A 206 11.96 6.93 8.60
N ARG A 207 12.47 6.35 7.52
CA ARG A 207 13.27 7.07 6.54
C ARG A 207 12.44 8.01 5.70
N ALA A 208 12.91 9.25 5.59
CA ALA A 208 12.27 10.24 4.73
C ALA A 208 12.29 9.79 3.26
N GLY A 209 11.27 10.19 2.50
CA GLY A 209 11.17 9.90 1.07
C GLY A 209 10.00 10.65 0.42
N THR A 210 9.95 10.62 -0.91
CA THR A 210 8.92 11.35 -1.67
C THR A 210 7.80 10.44 -2.20
N SER A 211 7.93 9.13 -2.07
CA SER A 211 7.01 8.12 -2.62
C SER A 211 7.19 6.77 -1.91
N GLY A 212 6.17 5.91 -2.00
CA GLY A 212 6.13 4.60 -1.34
C GLY A 212 5.55 4.67 0.08
N SER A 213 5.11 3.52 0.60
CA SER A 213 4.56 3.41 1.96
C SER A 213 5.61 3.78 3.00
N TYR A 214 5.16 4.41 4.09
CA TYR A 214 5.99 4.81 5.23
C TYR A 214 7.12 5.80 4.92
N ARG A 215 7.15 6.38 3.71
CA ARG A 215 8.18 7.32 3.25
C ARG A 215 7.58 8.68 2.97
N TYR A 216 7.93 9.65 3.81
CA TYR A 216 7.34 10.97 3.80
C TYR A 216 8.43 12.06 3.82
N ARG A 217 8.14 13.21 3.22
CA ARG A 217 9.11 14.28 3.00
C ARG A 217 9.21 15.21 4.20
N TYR A 218 8.11 15.44 4.89
CA TYR A 218 7.94 16.45 5.93
C TYR A 218 7.57 15.83 7.27
N VAL A 219 6.92 14.66 7.30
CA VAL A 219 6.61 13.91 8.52
C VAL A 219 7.45 12.63 8.63
N GLY A 220 7.86 12.28 9.85
CA GLY A 220 8.43 10.99 10.20
C GLY A 220 7.67 10.39 11.37
N ALA A 221 7.68 9.07 11.47
CA ALA A 221 7.20 8.32 12.62
C ALA A 221 8.39 7.68 13.35
N GLY A 222 8.24 7.49 14.66
CA GLY A 222 9.23 6.80 15.46
C GLY A 222 8.63 5.95 16.57
N TYR A 223 9.39 4.93 16.95
CA TYR A 223 9.05 3.97 18.00
C TYR A 223 10.22 3.82 18.93
N TRP A 224 10.04 4.16 20.21
CA TRP A 224 11.11 4.11 21.18
C TRP A 224 10.72 3.16 22.32
N GLN A 225 11.64 2.27 22.70
CA GLN A 225 11.45 1.28 23.75
C GLN A 225 12.62 1.33 24.74
N HIS A 226 12.33 1.06 26.01
CA HIS A 226 13.35 0.81 27.04
C HIS A 226 13.31 -0.66 27.48
N LEU A 227 14.48 -1.27 27.65
CA LEU A 227 14.67 -2.64 28.12
C LEU A 227 15.55 -2.62 29.37
N ASP A 228 14.95 -2.84 30.54
CA ASP A 228 15.69 -2.89 31.81
C ASP A 228 16.64 -4.10 31.90
N GLN A 229 17.75 -3.95 32.61
CA GLN A 229 18.78 -5.00 32.74
C GLN A 229 18.39 -6.20 33.65
N ASN A 230 17.37 -6.07 34.51
CA ASN A 230 17.15 -6.99 35.64
C ASN A 230 15.74 -7.61 35.77
N ASP A 231 14.80 -7.42 34.83
CA ASP A 231 13.45 -7.98 34.95
C ASP A 231 13.16 -9.13 33.97
N ASP A 232 12.53 -10.20 34.49
CA ASP A 232 11.92 -11.31 33.75
C ASP A 232 10.55 -10.92 33.13
N ALA A 233 10.14 -9.66 33.27
CA ALA A 233 8.98 -9.07 32.61
C ALA A 233 9.44 -8.29 31.37
N GLY A 234 8.68 -8.33 30.27
CA GLY A 234 8.99 -7.62 29.01
C GLY A 234 9.09 -6.09 29.14
N PRO A 235 9.10 -5.32 28.02
CA PRO A 235 9.37 -3.88 28.04
C PRO A 235 8.61 -3.09 29.12
N ASN A 236 9.22 -2.01 29.62
CA ASN A 236 8.59 -1.08 30.58
C ASN A 236 7.85 0.10 29.93
N GLY A 237 7.66 0.05 28.62
CA GLY A 237 6.82 0.95 27.84
C GLY A 237 7.27 1.06 26.38
N ILE A 238 6.34 1.27 25.46
CA ILE A 238 6.61 1.56 24.05
C ILE A 238 6.00 2.91 23.71
N ASP A 239 6.84 3.82 23.25
CA ASP A 239 6.42 5.13 22.77
C ASP A 239 6.30 5.09 21.24
N ALA A 240 5.18 5.57 20.72
CA ALA A 240 4.97 5.86 19.30
C ALA A 240 4.85 7.38 19.14
N PHE A 241 5.51 7.96 18.14
CA PHE A 241 5.47 9.41 17.93
C PHE A 241 5.55 9.78 16.45
N THR A 242 5.00 10.96 16.11
CA THR A 242 5.21 11.59 14.80
C THR A 242 5.91 12.93 14.98
N TYR A 243 6.83 13.27 14.07
CA TYR A 243 7.66 14.48 14.15
C TYR A 243 7.96 15.01 12.74
N GLY A 244 8.38 16.28 12.64
CA GLY A 244 8.92 16.83 11.41
C GLY A 244 8.59 18.30 11.16
N ILE A 245 8.54 18.70 9.89
CA ILE A 245 8.34 20.08 9.44
C ILE A 245 6.85 20.41 9.47
N ARG A 246 6.36 20.95 10.59
CA ARG A 246 4.95 21.28 10.78
C ARG A 246 4.49 22.37 9.81
N THR A 247 3.27 22.25 9.29
CA THR A 247 2.65 23.31 8.49
C THR A 247 2.51 24.58 9.32
N PRO A 248 3.00 25.74 8.83
CA PRO A 248 2.80 27.00 9.51
C PRO A 248 1.29 27.28 9.69
N ASP A 249 0.89 27.75 10.87
CA ASP A 249 -0.53 27.99 11.19
C ASP A 249 -1.24 28.92 10.19
N ALA A 250 -0.50 29.90 9.65
CA ALA A 250 -0.96 30.83 8.63
C ALA A 250 -1.05 30.24 7.21
N ALA A 251 -0.33 29.13 6.96
CA ALA A 251 -0.33 28.42 5.67
C ALA A 251 -1.32 27.24 5.64
N MET A 252 -1.87 26.86 6.80
CA MET A 252 -2.87 25.81 6.90
C MET A 252 -4.11 26.14 6.05
N PRO A 253 -4.47 25.29 5.06
CA PRO A 253 -5.68 25.50 4.25
C PRO A 253 -6.95 25.58 5.12
N ARG A 254 -7.89 26.47 4.77
CA ARG A 254 -9.11 26.76 5.57
C ARG A 254 -10.43 26.62 4.80
N THR A 255 -10.36 26.14 3.57
CA THR A 255 -11.52 26.04 2.69
C THR A 255 -11.46 24.76 1.87
N GLY A 256 -12.62 24.17 1.61
CA GLY A 256 -12.74 22.96 0.81
C GLY A 256 -12.44 21.70 1.62
N THR A 257 -12.09 20.63 0.91
CA THR A 257 -11.80 19.32 1.50
C THR A 257 -10.38 18.91 1.13
N ALA A 258 -9.64 18.36 2.08
CA ALA A 258 -8.37 17.72 1.83
C ALA A 258 -8.47 16.23 2.15
N ASN A 259 -7.76 15.40 1.39
CA ASN A 259 -7.73 13.97 1.59
C ASN A 259 -6.30 13.45 1.66
N TYR A 260 -6.10 12.40 2.45
CA TYR A 260 -4.79 11.80 2.67
C TYR A 260 -4.90 10.28 2.61
N ALA A 261 -3.97 9.65 1.91
CA ALA A 261 -3.71 8.21 2.07
C ALA A 261 -2.85 8.03 3.32
N LEU A 262 -3.23 7.12 4.21
CA LEU A 262 -2.55 6.87 5.47
C LEU A 262 -1.87 5.50 5.44
N ASP A 263 -0.68 5.43 6.01
CA ASP A 263 -0.06 4.19 6.44
C ASP A 263 -0.08 4.09 7.97
N VAL A 264 -0.32 2.87 8.47
CA VAL A 264 -0.40 2.55 9.89
C VAL A 264 0.86 1.79 10.30
N MET A 265 1.46 2.19 11.42
CA MET A 265 2.46 1.41 12.15
C MET A 265 2.14 1.45 13.64
N GLY A 266 2.39 0.38 14.38
CA GLY A 266 2.17 0.39 15.82
C GLY A 266 2.48 -0.92 16.51
N VAL A 267 2.10 -0.99 17.77
CA VAL A 267 2.11 -2.21 18.58
C VAL A 267 0.85 -2.28 19.41
N HIS A 268 0.42 -3.49 19.70
CA HIS A 268 -0.64 -3.72 20.65
C HIS A 268 -0.37 -4.97 21.47
N GLN A 269 -0.88 -4.97 22.69
CA GLN A 269 -0.81 -6.08 23.61
C GLN A 269 -2.16 -6.80 23.60
N LEU A 270 -2.13 -8.14 23.52
CA LEU A 270 -3.26 -9.02 23.85
C LEU A 270 -2.80 -10.05 24.88
N GLY A 271 -3.43 -10.03 26.06
CA GLY A 271 -2.97 -10.83 27.19
C GLY A 271 -1.52 -10.48 27.53
N ASP A 272 -0.62 -11.48 27.55
CA ASP A 272 0.81 -11.29 27.85
C ASP A 272 1.68 -11.06 26.60
N GLY A 273 1.08 -11.10 25.40
CA GLY A 273 1.80 -10.96 24.12
C GLY A 273 1.75 -9.53 23.59
N VAL A 274 2.87 -9.01 23.10
CA VAL A 274 2.96 -7.75 22.36
C VAL A 274 3.21 -8.05 20.89
N PHE A 275 2.39 -7.45 20.02
CA PHE A 275 2.37 -7.73 18.60
C PHE A 275 2.40 -6.44 17.77
N ALA A 276 3.13 -6.48 16.66
CA ALA A 276 3.30 -5.34 15.77
C ALA A 276 2.09 -5.16 14.85
N MET A 277 1.65 -3.92 14.70
CA MET A 277 0.58 -3.50 13.81
C MET A 277 1.18 -2.83 12.57
N SER A 278 0.68 -3.21 11.40
CA SER A 278 0.91 -2.49 10.13
C SER A 278 -0.41 -2.36 9.39
N GLY A 279 -0.54 -1.44 8.44
CA GLY A 279 -1.82 -1.26 7.76
C GLY A 279 -1.88 -0.03 6.90
N GLN A 280 -3.05 0.19 6.32
CA GLN A 280 -3.33 1.32 5.45
C GLN A 280 -4.72 1.89 5.71
N GLY A 281 -4.92 3.15 5.34
CA GLY A 281 -6.16 3.85 5.56
C GLY A 281 -6.29 5.12 4.73
N GLY A 282 -7.32 5.89 5.05
CA GLY A 282 -7.57 7.19 4.47
C GLY A 282 -8.04 8.19 5.52
N MET A 283 -7.83 9.46 5.24
CA MET A 283 -8.36 10.58 6.02
C MET A 283 -9.02 11.59 5.09
N VAL A 284 -10.19 12.07 5.51
CA VAL A 284 -10.93 13.17 4.89
C VAL A 284 -10.98 14.32 5.89
N VAL A 285 -10.65 15.52 5.42
CA VAL A 285 -10.60 16.74 6.22
C VAL A 285 -11.53 17.76 5.59
N ASP A 286 -12.58 18.15 6.31
CA ASP A 286 -13.33 19.36 6.00
C ASP A 286 -12.55 20.57 6.55
N LEU A 287 -11.89 21.30 5.66
CA LEU A 287 -11.03 22.43 6.04
C LEU A 287 -11.85 23.65 6.48
N ALA A 288 -13.12 23.74 6.07
CA ALA A 288 -14.02 24.82 6.44
C ALA A 288 -14.71 24.53 7.77
N GLY A 289 -15.23 23.31 7.94
CA GLY A 289 -15.88 22.86 9.18
C GLY A 289 -14.89 22.44 10.28
N GLY A 290 -13.64 22.17 9.91
CA GLY A 290 -12.59 21.73 10.83
C GLY A 290 -12.75 20.30 11.34
N GLU A 291 -13.63 19.50 10.72
CA GLU A 291 -13.85 18.10 11.07
C GLU A 291 -12.95 17.18 10.22
N LEU A 292 -12.37 16.18 10.88
CA LEU A 292 -11.55 15.15 10.26
C LEU A 292 -12.17 13.79 10.55
N ARG A 293 -12.16 12.93 9.54
CA ARG A 293 -12.50 11.52 9.69
C ARG A 293 -11.44 10.64 9.06
N PHE A 294 -10.96 9.66 9.81
CA PHE A 294 -9.98 8.69 9.33
C PHE A 294 -10.48 7.26 9.54
N TYR A 295 -10.00 6.35 8.71
CA TYR A 295 -10.38 4.95 8.72
C TYR A 295 -9.31 4.11 8.04
N GLY A 296 -9.32 2.81 8.28
CA GLY A 296 -8.41 1.90 7.61
C GLY A 296 -8.47 0.50 8.18
N LYS A 297 -7.52 -0.32 7.77
CA LYS A 297 -7.37 -1.71 8.21
C LYS A 297 -5.95 -1.94 8.72
N VAL A 298 -5.87 -2.63 9.85
CA VAL A 298 -4.62 -3.09 10.46
C VAL A 298 -4.50 -4.60 10.27
N VAL A 299 -3.28 -5.04 9.98
CA VAL A 299 -2.84 -6.43 9.98
C VAL A 299 -1.83 -6.58 11.12
N ASP A 300 -2.08 -7.56 11.97
CA ASP A 300 -1.18 -7.95 13.05
C ASP A 300 -0.11 -8.94 12.56
N GLY A 301 1.14 -8.73 12.98
CA GLY A 301 2.33 -9.45 12.54
C GLY A 301 2.57 -10.82 13.16
N ALA A 302 1.63 -11.43 13.88
CA ALA A 302 1.85 -12.70 14.58
C ALA A 302 0.84 -13.79 14.23
N GLY A 303 1.31 -14.80 13.47
CA GLY A 303 1.06 -16.25 13.61
C GLY A 303 -0.34 -16.83 13.89
N ALA A 304 -1.39 -16.04 13.99
CA ALA A 304 -2.76 -16.50 14.18
C ALA A 304 -3.46 -16.62 12.82
N GLU A 305 -4.42 -17.54 12.75
CA GLU A 305 -5.38 -17.58 11.67
C GLU A 305 -6.24 -16.30 11.75
N ASP A 306 -5.80 -15.26 11.04
CA ASP A 306 -6.51 -14.03 10.69
C ASP A 306 -6.63 -12.89 11.76
N PRO A 307 -5.53 -12.22 12.18
CA PRO A 307 -5.61 -11.10 13.12
C PRO A 307 -5.61 -9.74 12.39
N SER A 308 -6.66 -9.45 11.62
CA SER A 308 -6.87 -8.12 11.04
C SER A 308 -8.08 -7.41 11.64
N PHE A 309 -7.99 -6.09 11.80
CA PHE A 309 -9.11 -5.29 12.29
C PHE A 309 -9.24 -3.96 11.57
N ASP A 310 -10.48 -3.52 11.39
CA ASP A 310 -10.77 -2.19 10.88
C ASP A 310 -10.72 -1.16 12.02
N PHE A 311 -10.24 0.04 11.72
CA PHE A 311 -10.34 1.19 12.60
C PHE A 311 -11.09 2.34 11.94
N THR A 312 -11.72 3.15 12.78
CA THR A 312 -12.35 4.41 12.42
C THR A 312 -12.00 5.46 13.46
N GLY A 313 -12.01 6.73 13.09
CA GLY A 313 -11.81 7.80 14.04
C GLY A 313 -12.28 9.14 13.52
N ASN A 314 -12.49 10.04 14.47
CA ASN A 314 -12.99 11.39 14.26
C ASN A 314 -12.10 12.35 15.02
N ALA A 315 -11.70 13.46 14.40
CA ALA A 315 -10.91 14.50 15.04
C ALA A 315 -11.40 15.89 14.62
N VAL A 316 -10.96 16.91 15.36
CA VAL A 316 -11.30 18.32 15.10
C VAL A 316 -10.01 19.14 15.10
N LEU A 317 -9.91 20.10 14.17
CA LEU A 317 -8.82 21.08 14.15
C LEU A 317 -8.78 21.87 15.45
N ASN A 318 -7.59 22.02 16.01
CA ASN A 318 -7.34 22.81 17.21
C ASN A 318 -7.28 24.29 16.82
N GLY A 319 -8.47 24.87 16.59
CA GLY A 319 -8.64 26.28 16.21
C GLY A 319 -7.86 26.68 14.95
N ALA A 320 -7.11 27.78 15.05
CA ALA A 320 -6.32 28.32 13.94
C ALA A 320 -4.93 27.68 13.81
N THR A 321 -4.69 26.51 14.41
CA THR A 321 -3.39 25.81 14.27
C THR A 321 -3.42 24.72 13.20
N ALA A 322 -2.25 24.19 12.86
CA ALA A 322 -2.11 22.96 12.06
C ALA A 322 -2.27 21.66 12.90
N GLY A 323 -2.71 21.75 14.16
CA GLY A 323 -2.94 20.58 15.03
C GLY A 323 -4.40 20.14 15.06
N PHE A 324 -4.64 18.89 15.42
CA PHE A 324 -5.98 18.34 15.65
C PHE A 324 -5.96 17.30 16.77
N SER A 325 -7.12 17.07 17.37
CA SER A 325 -7.32 16.05 18.40
C SER A 325 -8.66 15.36 18.24
N GLY A 326 -8.74 14.11 18.67
CA GLY A 326 -9.89 13.27 18.40
C GLY A 326 -9.85 11.90 19.07
N SER A 327 -10.64 10.99 18.53
CA SER A 327 -10.79 9.63 19.01
C SER A 327 -10.60 8.59 17.91
N ILE A 328 -10.22 7.39 18.34
CA ILE A 328 -10.11 6.20 17.50
C ILE A 328 -10.97 5.07 18.08
N ASN A 329 -11.51 4.25 17.19
CA ASN A 329 -12.24 3.02 17.47
C ASN A 329 -11.61 1.91 16.64
N ALA A 330 -10.94 0.97 17.31
CA ALA A 330 -10.27 -0.21 16.75
C ALA A 330 -11.19 -1.45 16.79
N GLY A 331 -12.51 -1.26 16.74
CA GLY A 331 -13.48 -2.35 16.76
C GLY A 331 -13.44 -3.14 18.06
N GLY A 332 -13.27 -4.46 17.95
CA GLY A 332 -13.19 -5.37 19.11
C GLY A 332 -11.94 -5.17 19.98
N TYR A 333 -10.94 -4.43 19.50
CA TYR A 333 -9.67 -4.19 20.20
C TYR A 333 -9.74 -3.01 21.18
N GLY A 334 -10.73 -2.12 21.02
CA GLY A 334 -10.96 -1.03 21.97
C GLY A 334 -11.10 0.33 21.32
N ARG A 335 -11.13 1.36 22.17
CA ARG A 335 -11.33 2.76 21.79
C ARG A 335 -10.33 3.63 22.53
N GLY A 336 -10.07 4.82 22.00
CA GLY A 336 -9.25 5.79 22.70
C GLY A 336 -9.05 7.07 21.94
N ALA A 337 -7.89 7.69 22.13
CA ALA A 337 -7.60 9.03 21.65
C ALA A 337 -6.65 9.02 20.45
N ALA A 338 -6.71 10.10 19.68
CA ALA A 338 -5.85 10.35 18.54
C ALA A 338 -5.45 11.83 18.51
N ASN A 339 -4.16 12.13 18.39
CA ASN A 339 -3.64 13.50 18.32
C ASN A 339 -2.66 13.62 17.16
N GLY A 340 -2.71 14.73 16.43
CA GLY A 340 -1.81 14.89 15.30
C GLY A 340 -1.71 16.31 14.79
N SER A 341 -0.93 16.44 13.72
CA SER A 341 -0.63 17.70 13.05
C SER A 341 -0.48 17.51 11.54
N PHE A 342 -0.65 18.59 10.79
CA PHE A 342 -0.29 18.68 9.38
C PHE A 342 1.18 19.11 9.21
N TYR A 343 1.82 18.59 8.18
CA TYR A 343 3.23 18.76 7.88
C TYR A 343 3.43 19.22 6.43
N GLY A 344 4.52 19.95 6.20
CA GLY A 344 4.86 20.57 4.92
C GLY A 344 4.31 21.99 4.78
N PRO A 345 4.84 22.79 3.84
CA PRO A 345 4.51 24.21 3.70
C PRO A 345 3.03 24.48 3.36
N GLY A 346 2.31 23.51 2.82
CA GLY A 346 0.91 23.61 2.41
C GLY A 346 0.01 22.48 2.92
N ALA A 347 0.38 21.83 4.03
CA ALA A 347 -0.28 20.62 4.54
C ALA A 347 -0.26 19.46 3.54
N GLU A 348 0.87 19.23 2.89
CA GLU A 348 1.07 18.13 1.95
C GLU A 348 1.07 16.76 2.64
N GLU A 349 1.32 16.70 3.94
CA GLU A 349 1.40 15.48 4.71
C GLU A 349 0.70 15.62 6.06
N VAL A 350 0.34 14.48 6.66
CA VAL A 350 -0.30 14.39 7.98
C VAL A 350 0.44 13.36 8.82
N GLY A 351 0.58 13.62 10.12
CA GLY A 351 1.02 12.65 11.11
C GLY A 351 0.14 12.74 12.34
N LEU A 352 -0.25 11.58 12.86
CA LEU A 352 -0.95 11.50 14.14
C LEU A 352 -0.54 10.25 14.91
N THR A 353 -0.62 10.32 16.22
CA THR A 353 -0.53 9.16 17.11
C THR A 353 -1.91 8.76 17.59
N PHE A 354 -2.07 7.48 17.88
CA PHE A 354 -3.27 6.96 18.52
C PHE A 354 -2.93 6.05 19.68
N ALA A 355 -3.85 5.97 20.63
CA ALA A 355 -3.85 4.98 21.68
C ALA A 355 -5.26 4.43 21.85
N PHE A 356 -5.41 3.12 22.03
CA PHE A 356 -6.70 2.50 22.34
C PHE A 356 -6.58 1.53 23.51
N ASN A 357 -7.67 1.41 24.26
CA ASN A 357 -7.83 0.45 25.33
C ASN A 357 -9.20 -0.23 25.18
N ASN A 358 -9.28 -1.52 25.50
CA ASN A 358 -10.56 -2.19 25.68
C ASN A 358 -11.03 -2.06 27.15
N ASP A 359 -12.33 -1.88 27.35
CA ASP A 359 -12.98 -1.82 28.66
C ASP A 359 -12.72 -3.07 29.51
N GLY A 360 -12.38 -4.21 28.87
CA GLY A 360 -11.99 -5.45 29.55
C GLY A 360 -10.54 -5.52 30.03
N GLY A 361 -9.69 -4.52 29.73
CA GLY A 361 -8.28 -4.48 30.16
C GLY A 361 -7.38 -5.56 29.54
N THR A 362 -7.82 -6.19 28.46
CA THR A 362 -7.11 -7.30 27.79
C THR A 362 -6.43 -6.89 26.49
N SER A 363 -6.76 -5.72 25.94
CA SER A 363 -6.15 -5.18 24.73
C SER A 363 -5.85 -3.69 24.85
N HIS A 364 -4.60 -3.36 24.53
CA HIS A 364 -4.05 -2.01 24.61
C HIS A 364 -3.11 -1.80 23.44
N GLY A 365 -3.19 -0.66 22.75
CA GLY A 365 -2.31 -0.42 21.61
C GLY A 365 -1.99 1.03 21.40
N VAL A 366 -0.82 1.26 20.82
CA VAL A 366 -0.35 2.57 20.37
C VAL A 366 0.23 2.47 18.97
N GLY A 367 0.15 3.56 18.22
CA GLY A 367 0.71 3.62 16.89
C GLY A 367 0.71 5.01 16.30
N THR A 368 1.15 5.07 15.06
CA THR A 368 1.14 6.27 14.23
C THR A 368 0.32 6.01 12.98
N LEU A 369 -0.35 7.05 12.51
CA LEU A 369 -0.80 7.16 11.13
C LEU A 369 -0.02 8.31 10.50
N THR A 370 0.73 8.01 9.44
CA THR A 370 1.39 9.02 8.61
C THR A 370 0.81 8.95 7.23
N GLY A 371 0.69 10.09 6.55
CA GLY A 371 -0.01 10.13 5.28
C GLY A 371 0.36 11.30 4.41
N ARG A 372 0.11 11.14 3.11
CA ARG A 372 0.35 12.19 2.12
C ARG A 372 -0.98 12.65 1.54
N SER A 373 -1.07 13.95 1.33
CA SER A 373 -2.14 14.59 0.60
C SER A 373 -2.20 13.98 -0.79
N THR A 374 -3.38 13.51 -1.15
CA THR A 374 -3.66 13.01 -2.48
C THR A 374 -4.66 13.93 -3.14
N VAL A 375 -4.67 13.94 -4.47
CA VAL A 375 -5.79 14.48 -5.23
C VAL A 375 -6.95 13.50 -5.05
N ASP A 376 -7.53 13.46 -3.86
CA ASP A 376 -8.55 12.50 -3.45
C ASP A 376 -8.07 11.02 -3.55
N PRO A 377 -7.95 10.21 -2.48
CA PRO A 377 -7.66 8.77 -2.59
C PRO A 377 -8.76 8.03 -3.38
N VAL A 378 -9.87 8.71 -3.58
CA VAL A 378 -10.98 8.41 -4.48
C VAL A 378 -10.53 8.46 -5.96
N LEU A 379 -9.59 9.30 -6.44
CA LEU A 379 -9.26 9.39 -7.87
C LEU A 379 -8.02 8.58 -8.35
N GLU A 380 -7.28 7.92 -7.46
CA GLU A 380 -6.11 7.11 -7.83
C GLU A 380 -6.53 5.92 -8.71
N THR A 381 -6.00 5.85 -9.94
CA THR A 381 -6.24 4.71 -10.84
C THR A 381 -5.20 3.62 -10.62
N LEU A 382 -5.51 2.39 -11.03
CA LEU A 382 -4.59 1.25 -10.94
C LEU A 382 -3.26 1.50 -11.70
N SER A 383 -3.32 2.34 -12.74
CA SER A 383 -2.16 2.74 -13.56
C SER A 383 -1.23 3.77 -12.89
N GLN A 384 -1.72 4.47 -11.86
CA GLN A 384 -0.97 5.51 -11.14
C GLN A 384 -0.27 4.99 -9.89
N ILE A 385 -0.49 3.72 -9.52
CA ILE A 385 0.16 3.09 -8.37
C ILE A 385 1.62 2.82 -8.73
N VAL A 386 2.51 3.58 -8.12
CA VAL A 386 3.97 3.45 -8.29
C VAL A 386 4.57 2.78 -7.04
N GLY A 387 5.35 1.72 -7.24
CA GLY A 387 5.98 0.93 -6.18
C GLY A 387 5.14 -0.26 -5.69
N ALA A 388 5.65 -0.92 -4.65
CA ALA A 388 5.02 -2.08 -4.03
C ALA A 388 3.74 -1.71 -3.27
N ARG A 389 2.63 -2.39 -3.57
CA ARG A 389 1.35 -2.22 -2.88
C ARG A 389 0.65 -3.57 -2.69
N SER A 390 0.19 -3.81 -1.47
CA SER A 390 -0.67 -4.95 -1.14
C SER A 390 -2.12 -4.63 -1.48
N PHE A 391 -2.75 -5.48 -2.28
CA PHE A 391 -4.17 -5.45 -2.52
C PHE A 391 -4.84 -6.57 -1.75
N TYR A 392 -5.61 -6.19 -0.74
CA TYR A 392 -6.42 -7.11 0.03
C TYR A 392 -7.76 -7.30 -0.66
N GLY A 393 -8.30 -8.51 -0.60
CA GLY A 393 -9.58 -8.80 -1.22
C GLY A 393 -10.00 -10.23 -0.97
N THR A 394 -11.14 -10.60 -1.54
CA THR A 394 -11.60 -11.98 -1.53
C THR A 394 -11.20 -12.66 -2.83
N ILE A 395 -10.64 -13.86 -2.74
CA ILE A 395 -10.24 -14.68 -3.87
C ILE A 395 -11.21 -15.85 -4.04
N ALA A 396 -11.26 -16.41 -5.23
CA ALA A 396 -11.89 -17.70 -5.47
C ALA A 396 -10.78 -18.73 -5.73
N ARG A 397 -10.74 -19.80 -4.91
CA ARG A 397 -9.70 -20.85 -4.97
C ARG A 397 -10.30 -22.22 -5.19
N MET A 398 -9.78 -23.00 -6.13
CA MET A 398 -10.14 -24.40 -6.33
C MET A 398 -8.92 -25.31 -6.34
N GLY A 399 -8.94 -26.34 -5.49
CA GLY A 399 -7.97 -27.43 -5.48
C GLY A 399 -8.56 -28.71 -6.07
N TRP A 400 -7.75 -29.47 -6.82
CA TRP A 400 -8.11 -30.82 -7.29
C TRP A 400 -6.87 -31.68 -7.50
N THR A 401 -7.06 -33.00 -7.53
CA THR A 401 -6.01 -33.95 -7.88
C THR A 401 -6.19 -34.41 -9.31
N ALA A 402 -5.15 -34.26 -10.13
CA ALA A 402 -5.07 -34.84 -11.46
C ALA A 402 -4.22 -36.12 -11.43
N GLN A 403 -4.74 -37.21 -11.95
CA GLN A 403 -4.00 -38.46 -12.11
C GLN A 403 -3.97 -38.84 -13.59
N THR A 404 -2.76 -39.09 -14.10
CA THR A 404 -2.55 -39.58 -15.47
C THR A 404 -2.15 -41.05 -15.42
N GLY A 405 -2.70 -41.86 -16.32
CA GLY A 405 -2.33 -43.26 -16.47
C GLY A 405 -2.43 -43.69 -17.92
N SER A 406 -1.91 -44.89 -18.21
CA SER A 406 -2.00 -45.52 -19.50
C SER A 406 -2.56 -46.94 -19.37
N GLY A 407 -3.36 -47.33 -20.36
CA GLY A 407 -3.82 -48.70 -20.54
C GLY A 407 -4.66 -48.84 -21.81
N ASP A 408 -4.80 -50.06 -22.31
CA ASP A 408 -5.43 -50.39 -23.60
C ASP A 408 -4.98 -49.48 -24.77
N GLY A 409 -3.73 -49.00 -24.74
CA GLY A 409 -3.15 -48.14 -25.77
C GLY A 409 -3.61 -46.66 -25.74
N SER A 410 -4.35 -46.24 -24.70
CA SER A 410 -4.81 -44.86 -24.54
C SER A 410 -4.34 -44.24 -23.22
N GLU A 411 -4.00 -42.94 -23.27
CA GLU A 411 -3.77 -42.13 -22.07
C GLU A 411 -5.11 -41.67 -21.49
N TRP A 412 -5.26 -41.73 -20.18
CA TRP A 412 -6.42 -41.22 -19.47
C TRP A 412 -6.03 -40.24 -18.37
N GLN A 413 -6.89 -39.25 -18.15
CA GLN A 413 -6.77 -38.27 -17.09
C GLN A 413 -8.01 -38.32 -16.18
N GLN A 414 -7.79 -38.59 -14.90
CA GLN A 414 -8.83 -38.56 -13.87
C GLN A 414 -8.65 -37.35 -12.96
N LEU A 415 -9.74 -36.64 -12.68
CA LEU A 415 -9.77 -35.52 -11.73
C LEU A 415 -10.63 -35.89 -10.52
N THR A 416 -10.09 -35.71 -9.31
CA THR A 416 -10.77 -36.02 -8.04
C THR A 416 -10.54 -34.93 -6.99
N ASN A 417 -11.29 -35.00 -5.87
CA ASN A 417 -11.14 -34.14 -4.70
C ASN A 417 -11.24 -32.63 -5.01
N ASN A 418 -12.22 -32.25 -5.85
CA ASN A 418 -12.44 -30.84 -6.17
C ASN A 418 -13.08 -30.11 -4.98
N GLN A 419 -12.33 -29.22 -4.37
CA GLN A 419 -12.79 -28.33 -3.30
C GLN A 419 -12.63 -26.89 -3.75
N ALA A 420 -13.68 -26.08 -3.61
CA ALA A 420 -13.72 -24.73 -4.13
C ALA A 420 -14.24 -23.78 -3.05
N ASP A 421 -13.38 -22.84 -2.65
CA ASP A 421 -13.62 -21.92 -1.56
C ASP A 421 -13.50 -20.47 -2.05
N VAL A 422 -14.06 -19.58 -1.23
CA VAL A 422 -13.95 -18.14 -1.38
C VAL A 422 -13.43 -17.61 -0.04
N LEU A 423 -12.25 -16.99 -0.04
CA LEU A 423 -11.54 -16.63 1.19
C LEU A 423 -10.79 -15.30 1.04
N PRO A 424 -10.54 -14.56 2.14
CA PRO A 424 -9.69 -13.38 2.10
C PRO A 424 -8.25 -13.76 1.72
N SER A 425 -7.60 -12.92 0.93
CA SER A 425 -6.19 -13.05 0.58
C SER A 425 -5.62 -11.70 0.16
N ALA A 426 -4.33 -11.67 -0.14
CA ALA A 426 -3.64 -10.48 -0.62
C ALA A 426 -2.72 -10.81 -1.81
N LEU A 427 -2.68 -9.89 -2.77
CA LEU A 427 -1.68 -9.85 -3.83
C LEU A 427 -0.81 -8.62 -3.63
N LEU A 428 0.49 -8.81 -3.42
CA LEU A 428 1.45 -7.71 -3.45
C LEU A 428 1.87 -7.49 -4.90
N ALA A 429 1.67 -6.29 -5.42
CA ALA A 429 2.18 -5.90 -6.73
C ALA A 429 3.19 -4.77 -6.58
N ASP A 430 4.40 -4.98 -7.09
CA ASP A 430 5.39 -3.95 -7.33
C ASP A 430 5.51 -3.72 -8.83
N ARG A 431 4.67 -2.81 -9.33
CA ARG A 431 4.61 -2.52 -10.76
C ARG A 431 5.82 -1.76 -11.28
N THR A 432 6.55 -1.07 -10.41
CA THR A 432 7.80 -0.39 -10.80
C THR A 432 8.85 -1.41 -11.22
N ASN A 433 8.92 -2.53 -10.49
CA ASN A 433 9.89 -3.59 -10.74
C ASN A 433 9.30 -4.78 -11.54
N GLY A 434 8.02 -4.71 -11.92
CA GLY A 434 7.31 -5.79 -12.61
C GLY A 434 7.27 -7.08 -11.80
N SER A 435 7.17 -6.97 -10.47
CA SER A 435 7.22 -8.07 -9.52
C SER A 435 5.90 -8.24 -8.79
N TYR A 436 5.53 -9.49 -8.51
CA TYR A 436 4.26 -9.83 -7.84
C TYR A 436 4.49 -10.92 -6.80
N THR A 437 3.92 -10.78 -5.60
CA THR A 437 4.00 -11.80 -4.55
C THR A 437 2.62 -12.32 -4.19
N TYR A 438 2.45 -13.64 -4.27
CA TYR A 438 1.23 -14.34 -3.92
C TYR A 438 1.55 -15.76 -3.42
N ALA A 439 0.76 -16.25 -2.45
CA ALA A 439 0.93 -17.59 -1.87
C ALA A 439 2.38 -17.90 -1.42
N GLY A 440 3.07 -16.90 -0.86
CA GLY A 440 4.44 -17.03 -0.37
C GLY A 440 5.52 -17.06 -1.47
N ARG A 441 5.18 -16.79 -2.73
CA ARG A 441 6.12 -16.75 -3.86
C ARG A 441 6.17 -15.38 -4.49
N THR A 442 7.39 -14.89 -4.73
CA THR A 442 7.65 -13.64 -5.43
C THR A 442 8.08 -13.94 -6.86
N PHE A 443 7.28 -13.50 -7.82
CA PHE A 443 7.54 -13.59 -9.26
C PHE A 443 8.17 -12.29 -9.73
N THR A 444 9.31 -12.38 -10.40
CA THR A 444 10.07 -11.22 -10.87
C THR A 444 10.21 -11.25 -12.39
N ALA A 445 10.85 -10.22 -12.97
CA ALA A 445 11.19 -10.21 -14.40
C ALA A 445 11.99 -11.45 -14.86
N ALA A 446 12.74 -12.11 -13.96
CA ALA A 446 13.47 -13.35 -14.29
C ALA A 446 12.54 -14.55 -14.54
N ASP A 447 11.32 -14.53 -14.00
CA ASP A 447 10.32 -15.59 -14.13
C ASP A 447 9.38 -15.35 -15.32
N ALA A 448 9.53 -14.23 -16.02
CA ALA A 448 8.60 -13.81 -17.07
C ALA A 448 8.61 -14.77 -18.28
N LEU A 449 7.42 -15.16 -18.73
CA LEU A 449 7.22 -15.98 -19.91
C LEU A 449 7.31 -15.10 -21.17
N ILE A 450 8.30 -15.41 -22.02
CA ILE A 450 8.57 -14.65 -23.25
C ILE A 450 7.31 -14.64 -24.14
N GLY A 451 6.87 -13.44 -24.52
CA GLY A 451 5.75 -13.23 -25.45
C GLY A 451 4.35 -13.42 -24.86
N ALA A 452 4.21 -13.58 -23.54
CA ALA A 452 2.93 -13.92 -22.89
C ALA A 452 2.31 -12.79 -22.03
N GLY A 453 2.72 -11.53 -22.22
CA GLY A 453 2.28 -10.41 -21.37
C GLY A 453 2.84 -10.51 -19.94
N GLU A 454 2.09 -10.04 -18.94
CA GLU A 454 2.43 -10.19 -17.51
C GLU A 454 2.13 -11.63 -17.03
N ALA A 455 2.89 -12.59 -17.55
CA ALA A 455 2.81 -13.99 -17.16
C ALA A 455 4.17 -14.48 -16.67
N TYR A 456 4.19 -15.18 -15.55
CA TYR A 456 5.38 -15.60 -14.83
C TYR A 456 5.30 -17.09 -14.52
N ARG A 457 6.45 -17.76 -14.52
CA ARG A 457 6.55 -19.17 -14.14
C ARG A 457 7.81 -19.44 -13.33
N GLN A 458 7.60 -20.09 -12.18
CA GLN A 458 8.66 -20.66 -11.37
C GLN A 458 8.58 -22.18 -11.37
N MET A 459 9.74 -22.82 -11.31
CA MET A 459 9.91 -24.26 -11.17
C MET A 459 10.65 -24.56 -9.88
N ASP A 460 10.18 -25.54 -9.11
CA ASP A 460 10.85 -26.07 -7.92
C ASP A 460 10.94 -27.59 -8.06
N GLY A 461 12.05 -28.06 -8.63
CA GLY A 461 12.14 -29.45 -9.11
C GLY A 461 11.08 -29.75 -10.17
N SER A 462 10.14 -30.65 -9.83
CA SER A 462 9.00 -31.01 -10.67
C SER A 462 7.75 -30.13 -10.46
N ASP A 463 7.76 -29.29 -9.43
CA ASP A 463 6.62 -28.45 -9.10
C ASP A 463 6.64 -27.18 -9.94
N GLN A 464 5.45 -26.75 -10.38
CA GLN A 464 5.28 -25.60 -11.25
C GLN A 464 4.32 -24.60 -10.63
N TYR A 465 4.71 -23.33 -10.66
CA TYR A 465 3.91 -22.21 -10.18
C TYR A 465 3.80 -21.18 -11.29
N THR A 466 2.58 -20.82 -11.68
CA THR A 466 2.33 -19.90 -12.78
C THR A 466 1.42 -18.77 -12.29
N LEU A 467 1.83 -17.53 -12.50
CA LEU A 467 1.03 -16.34 -12.23
C LEU A 467 0.77 -15.61 -13.53
N ARG A 468 -0.48 -15.26 -13.83
CA ARG A 468 -0.86 -14.40 -14.95
C ARG A 468 -1.61 -13.21 -14.39
N VAL A 469 -1.17 -12.01 -14.74
CA VAL A 469 -1.78 -10.76 -14.30
C VAL A 469 -2.40 -10.07 -15.50
N ALA A 470 -3.64 -9.62 -15.36
CA ALA A 470 -4.23 -8.71 -16.32
C ALA A 470 -3.77 -7.28 -16.02
N GLY A 471 -3.18 -6.62 -17.02
CA GLY A 471 -2.75 -5.23 -16.89
C GLY A 471 -3.95 -4.27 -16.75
N PRO A 472 -3.74 -3.03 -16.28
CA PRO A 472 -4.77 -2.00 -16.28
C PRO A 472 -5.35 -1.80 -17.69
N GLY A 473 -6.68 -1.73 -17.81
CA GLY A 473 -7.35 -1.49 -19.09
C GLY A 473 -7.27 -2.64 -20.12
N THR A 474 -6.66 -3.79 -19.80
CA THR A 474 -6.59 -4.94 -20.73
C THR A 474 -7.87 -5.78 -20.73
N THR A 475 -8.79 -5.51 -19.81
CA THR A 475 -10.10 -6.15 -19.73
C THR A 475 -11.01 -5.66 -20.85
N ALA A 476 -12.02 -6.46 -21.22
CA ALA A 476 -12.98 -6.05 -22.26
C ALA A 476 -13.78 -4.82 -21.82
N LEU A 477 -13.91 -4.61 -20.50
CA LEU A 477 -14.59 -3.47 -19.90
C LEU A 477 -13.70 -2.22 -19.73
N GLN A 478 -12.40 -2.31 -20.04
CA GLN A 478 -11.41 -1.26 -19.79
C GLN A 478 -11.51 -0.71 -18.35
N LEU A 479 -11.27 -1.59 -17.39
CA LEU A 479 -11.29 -1.23 -15.97
C LEU A 479 -10.10 -0.33 -15.62
N THR A 480 -10.39 0.69 -14.82
CA THR A 480 -9.49 1.76 -14.40
C THR A 480 -8.95 1.55 -12.99
N TYR A 481 -9.78 1.00 -12.09
CA TYR A 481 -9.48 0.92 -10.66
C TYR A 481 -9.20 -0.52 -10.19
N SER A 482 -9.67 -1.50 -10.95
CA SER A 482 -9.54 -2.93 -10.65
C SER A 482 -8.96 -3.72 -11.82
N SER A 483 -8.37 -4.86 -11.48
CA SER A 483 -7.94 -5.88 -12.42
C SER A 483 -7.96 -7.25 -11.72
N PHE A 484 -7.35 -8.26 -12.33
CA PHE A 484 -7.27 -9.59 -11.76
C PHE A 484 -5.97 -10.35 -12.06
N ALA A 485 -5.74 -11.40 -11.30
CA ALA A 485 -4.70 -12.38 -11.54
C ALA A 485 -5.23 -13.82 -11.45
N ASP A 486 -4.60 -14.70 -12.22
CA ASP A 486 -4.76 -16.16 -12.24
C ASP A 486 -3.47 -16.79 -11.73
N TYR A 487 -3.54 -17.44 -10.57
CA TYR A 487 -2.43 -18.20 -10.00
C TYR A 487 -2.74 -19.69 -10.06
N GLU A 488 -1.82 -20.48 -10.63
CA GLU A 488 -1.90 -21.94 -10.68
C GLU A 488 -0.64 -22.56 -10.06
N SER A 489 -0.82 -23.45 -9.08
CA SER A 489 0.23 -24.33 -8.59
C SER A 489 -0.03 -25.77 -9.03
N ARG A 490 1.04 -26.48 -9.40
CA ARG A 490 1.03 -27.89 -9.74
C ARG A 490 2.15 -28.58 -8.99
N ILE A 491 1.78 -29.42 -8.03
CA ILE A 491 2.70 -30.13 -7.15
C ILE A 491 2.71 -31.60 -7.55
N ALA A 492 3.87 -32.13 -7.92
CA ALA A 492 4.02 -33.51 -8.31
C ALA A 492 3.99 -34.42 -7.06
N SER A 493 3.19 -35.50 -7.13
CA SER A 493 3.06 -36.47 -6.04
C SER A 493 2.92 -37.88 -6.63
N GLY A 494 4.06 -38.49 -6.97
CA GLY A 494 4.10 -39.78 -7.65
C GLY A 494 3.42 -39.71 -9.02
N ALA A 495 2.42 -40.58 -9.26
CA ALA A 495 1.60 -40.59 -10.47
C ALA A 495 0.48 -39.53 -10.49
N ARG A 496 0.42 -38.68 -9.47
CA ARG A 496 -0.60 -37.63 -9.29
C ARG A 496 0.03 -36.26 -9.32
N THR A 497 -0.78 -35.28 -9.65
CA THR A 497 -0.46 -33.86 -9.56
C THR A 497 -1.55 -33.18 -8.74
N LEU A 498 -1.19 -32.57 -7.62
CA LEU A 498 -2.09 -31.70 -6.89
C LEU A 498 -2.09 -30.35 -7.60
N VAL A 499 -3.27 -29.88 -8.00
CA VAL A 499 -3.42 -28.61 -8.70
C VAL A 499 -4.28 -27.70 -7.84
N GLU A 500 -3.82 -26.47 -7.64
CA GLU A 500 -4.61 -25.40 -7.06
C GLU A 500 -4.62 -24.23 -8.02
N ARG A 501 -5.81 -23.68 -8.28
CA ARG A 501 -5.98 -22.47 -9.08
C ARG A 501 -6.75 -21.42 -8.29
N SER A 502 -6.22 -20.20 -8.26
CA SER A 502 -6.79 -19.05 -7.55
C SER A 502 -7.04 -17.90 -8.52
N TRP A 503 -8.24 -17.34 -8.46
CA TRP A 503 -8.63 -16.11 -9.15
C TRP A 503 -8.72 -14.96 -8.16
N ILE A 504 -7.94 -13.92 -8.44
CA ILE A 504 -7.71 -12.82 -7.51
C ILE A 504 -8.21 -11.55 -8.19
N ALA A 505 -9.30 -10.96 -7.70
CA ALA A 505 -9.67 -9.60 -8.08
C ALA A 505 -8.97 -8.61 -7.16
N PHE A 506 -8.34 -7.58 -7.71
CA PHE A 506 -7.57 -6.62 -6.92
C PHE A 506 -7.66 -5.21 -7.50
N GLY A 507 -7.50 -4.19 -6.66
CA GLY A 507 -7.62 -2.81 -7.12
C GLY A 507 -7.64 -1.77 -6.01
N VAL A 508 -7.86 -0.53 -6.40
CA VAL A 508 -8.09 0.59 -5.47
C VAL A 508 -9.51 0.47 -4.92
N GLU A 509 -9.66 -0.02 -3.69
CA GLU A 509 -10.98 -0.21 -3.09
C GLU A 509 -11.73 1.11 -2.89
N THR A 510 -13.05 1.09 -3.10
CA THR A 510 -13.90 2.22 -2.75
C THR A 510 -13.95 2.37 -1.23
N PRO A 511 -13.55 3.53 -0.67
CA PRO A 511 -13.64 3.72 0.76
C PRO A 511 -15.11 3.71 1.21
N LEU A 512 -15.37 3.17 2.40
CA LEU A 512 -16.74 3.01 2.92
C LEU A 512 -17.57 4.30 2.87
N SER A 513 -16.96 5.47 3.07
CA SER A 513 -17.68 6.74 2.99
C SER A 513 -18.03 7.21 1.59
N ALA A 514 -17.37 6.68 0.57
CA ALA A 514 -17.64 7.02 -0.83
C ALA A 514 -18.55 6.00 -1.52
N ILE A 515 -18.88 4.90 -0.85
CA ILE A 515 -19.94 4.00 -1.31
C ILE A 515 -21.26 4.78 -1.30
N PRO A 516 -21.99 4.87 -2.43
CA PRO A 516 -23.27 5.56 -2.48
C PRO A 516 -24.23 5.03 -1.41
N ARG A 517 -24.99 5.93 -0.79
CA ARG A 517 -25.98 5.59 0.26
C ARG A 517 -27.41 5.54 -0.25
N SER A 518 -27.64 5.99 -1.49
CA SER A 518 -28.95 6.03 -2.13
C SER A 518 -28.83 5.80 -3.65
N GLY A 519 -29.97 5.54 -4.28
CA GLY A 519 -30.04 5.24 -5.71
C GLY A 519 -29.56 3.84 -6.07
N THR A 520 -29.28 3.64 -7.35
CA THR A 520 -28.88 2.35 -7.92
C THR A 520 -27.55 2.45 -8.67
N GLY A 521 -26.79 1.36 -8.64
CA GLY A 521 -25.61 1.14 -9.47
C GLY A 521 -25.80 -0.11 -10.31
N ASN A 522 -25.81 0.03 -11.63
CA ASN A 522 -25.92 -1.09 -12.57
C ASN A 522 -24.52 -1.39 -13.11
N TYR A 523 -24.08 -2.64 -13.01
CA TYR A 523 -22.75 -3.08 -13.42
C TYR A 523 -22.88 -4.09 -14.54
N ALA A 524 -22.21 -3.83 -15.66
CA ALA A 524 -21.95 -4.84 -16.68
C ALA A 524 -20.61 -5.51 -16.36
N ALA A 525 -20.54 -6.83 -16.48
CA ALA A 525 -19.43 -7.61 -15.96
C ALA A 525 -18.85 -8.62 -16.95
N GLU A 526 -17.57 -8.92 -16.75
CA GLU A 526 -16.87 -10.04 -17.38
C GLU A 526 -16.54 -11.10 -16.33
N ILE A 527 -16.58 -12.37 -16.74
CA ILE A 527 -16.33 -13.53 -15.86
C ILE A 527 -15.01 -14.16 -16.27
N HIS A 528 -14.20 -14.52 -15.26
CA HIS A 528 -12.98 -15.30 -15.41
C HIS A 528 -12.94 -16.38 -14.33
N GLY A 529 -12.60 -17.61 -14.71
CA GLY A 529 -12.64 -18.72 -13.77
C GLY A 529 -12.24 -20.05 -14.38
N ASN A 530 -12.50 -21.10 -13.61
CA ASN A 530 -12.38 -22.48 -14.07
C ASN A 530 -13.50 -23.35 -13.50
N ALA A 531 -13.69 -24.51 -14.12
CA ALA A 531 -14.62 -25.51 -13.64
C ALA A 531 -14.04 -26.92 -13.75
N ILE A 532 -14.46 -27.78 -12.82
CA ILE A 532 -14.05 -29.19 -12.76
C ILE A 532 -15.30 -30.04 -12.72
N ARG A 533 -15.38 -31.02 -13.62
CA ARG A 533 -16.44 -32.02 -13.63
C ARG A 533 -15.88 -33.38 -13.19
N SER A 534 -16.32 -33.86 -12.04
CA SER A 534 -15.85 -35.12 -11.43
C SER A 534 -16.28 -36.35 -12.24
N LEU A 535 -15.47 -37.43 -12.17
CA LEU A 535 -15.70 -38.74 -12.82
C LEU A 535 -15.67 -38.73 -14.36
N ASN A 536 -14.47 -38.48 -14.93
CA ASN A 536 -14.10 -38.61 -16.36
C ASN A 536 -14.48 -37.49 -17.34
N VAL A 537 -14.59 -36.21 -16.92
CA VAL A 537 -14.99 -35.16 -17.89
C VAL A 537 -14.16 -33.86 -17.88
N GLY A 538 -12.97 -33.87 -17.28
CA GLY A 538 -11.94 -32.85 -17.57
C GLY A 538 -12.10 -31.50 -16.87
N ALA A 539 -11.09 -30.65 -17.07
CA ALA A 539 -11.03 -29.28 -16.57
C ALA A 539 -11.45 -28.31 -17.68
N TYR A 540 -12.18 -27.27 -17.29
CA TYR A 540 -12.74 -26.27 -18.19
C TYR A 540 -12.22 -24.90 -17.79
N ASP A 541 -11.88 -24.09 -18.79
CA ASP A 541 -11.76 -22.65 -18.58
C ASP A 541 -13.18 -22.04 -18.59
N MET A 542 -13.42 -21.09 -17.69
CA MET A 542 -14.70 -20.40 -17.58
C MET A 542 -14.48 -18.93 -17.92
N THR A 543 -15.16 -18.47 -18.96
CA THR A 543 -15.28 -17.05 -19.31
C THR A 543 -16.76 -16.66 -19.33
N GLY A 544 -17.09 -15.40 -19.56
CA GLY A 544 -18.49 -15.03 -19.79
C GLY A 544 -18.79 -13.59 -19.45
N THR A 545 -20.07 -13.29 -19.37
CA THR A 545 -20.57 -11.95 -19.01
C THR A 545 -21.51 -12.03 -17.83
N GLY A 546 -21.74 -10.90 -17.19
CA GLY A 546 -22.75 -10.76 -16.16
C GLY A 546 -23.30 -9.36 -16.12
N ASP A 547 -24.39 -9.22 -15.39
CA ASP A 547 -24.97 -7.92 -15.07
C ASP A 547 -25.57 -7.98 -13.66
N TRP A 548 -25.34 -6.97 -12.84
CA TRP A 548 -26.01 -6.85 -11.54
C TRP A 548 -26.32 -5.40 -11.19
N THR A 549 -27.36 -5.26 -10.38
CA THR A 549 -27.80 -4.00 -9.79
C THR A 549 -27.53 -4.04 -8.30
N VAL A 550 -26.97 -2.96 -7.79
CA VAL A 550 -26.89 -2.66 -6.36
C VAL A 550 -27.86 -1.53 -6.08
N ALA A 551 -28.89 -1.80 -5.27
CA ALA A 551 -29.75 -0.75 -4.74
C ALA A 551 -29.15 -0.28 -3.41
N PHE A 552 -28.52 0.88 -3.40
CA PHE A 552 -27.66 1.32 -2.30
C PHE A 552 -28.43 1.65 -1.01
N GLU A 553 -29.62 2.22 -1.15
CA GLU A 553 -30.55 2.43 -0.02
C GLU A 553 -31.11 1.10 0.47
N GLN A 554 -31.48 0.25 -0.49
CA GLN A 554 -31.83 -1.17 -0.40
C GLN A 554 -30.85 -2.02 0.41
N ARG A 555 -29.58 -1.73 0.19
CA ARG A 555 -28.44 -2.63 0.40
C ARG A 555 -28.67 -4.01 -0.21
N THR A 556 -29.36 -4.08 -1.33
CA THR A 556 -29.69 -5.32 -2.03
C THR A 556 -28.91 -5.42 -3.33
N ILE A 557 -28.55 -6.66 -3.70
CA ILE A 557 -27.87 -7.00 -4.94
C ILE A 557 -28.76 -7.98 -5.69
N THR A 558 -29.03 -7.70 -6.96
CA THR A 558 -29.75 -8.61 -7.87
C THR A 558 -29.08 -8.62 -9.22
N GLY A 559 -28.99 -9.77 -9.87
CA GLY A 559 -28.30 -9.84 -11.16
C GLY A 559 -28.31 -11.22 -11.80
N THR A 560 -27.57 -11.36 -12.90
CA THR A 560 -27.37 -12.61 -13.62
C THR A 560 -25.91 -12.76 -14.05
N LEU A 561 -25.31 -13.92 -13.80
CA LEU A 561 -24.04 -14.35 -14.41
C LEU A 561 -24.32 -15.33 -15.55
N ARG A 562 -23.55 -15.23 -16.63
CA ARG A 562 -23.69 -16.02 -17.86
C ARG A 562 -22.34 -16.66 -18.22
N PRO A 563 -21.89 -17.66 -17.45
CA PRO A 563 -20.62 -18.33 -17.70
C PRO A 563 -20.68 -19.20 -18.96
N THR A 564 -19.55 -19.33 -19.65
CA THR A 564 -19.27 -20.23 -20.76
C THR A 564 -18.10 -21.10 -20.35
N PHE A 565 -18.32 -22.41 -20.31
CA PHE A 565 -17.32 -23.40 -19.94
C PHE A 565 -16.75 -23.99 -21.22
N THR A 566 -15.45 -23.88 -21.41
CA THR A 566 -14.74 -24.39 -22.60
C THR A 566 -13.84 -25.53 -22.19
N ALA A 567 -14.05 -26.72 -22.75
CA ALA A 567 -13.20 -27.88 -22.55
C ALA A 567 -11.91 -27.78 -23.38
N ARG A 568 -10.93 -28.61 -23.05
CA ARG A 568 -9.64 -28.69 -23.78
C ARG A 568 -9.78 -29.08 -25.26
N ASP A 569 -10.84 -29.78 -25.62
CA ASP A 569 -11.14 -30.16 -27.00
C ASP A 569 -11.82 -29.03 -27.80
N GLY A 570 -12.05 -27.87 -27.18
CA GLY A 570 -12.68 -26.70 -27.76
C GLY A 570 -14.21 -26.72 -27.70
N SER A 571 -14.84 -27.78 -27.19
CA SER A 571 -16.29 -27.79 -26.96
C SER A 571 -16.68 -26.83 -25.85
N SER A 572 -17.85 -26.20 -25.97
CA SER A 572 -18.32 -25.23 -24.97
C SER A 572 -19.79 -25.40 -24.59
N VAL A 573 -20.10 -25.07 -23.34
CA VAL A 573 -21.47 -25.06 -22.79
C VAL A 573 -21.68 -23.78 -21.98
N THR A 574 -22.84 -23.15 -22.13
CA THR A 574 -23.20 -21.93 -21.42
C THR A 574 -24.10 -22.21 -20.22
N GLY A 575 -23.81 -21.58 -19.09
CA GLY A 575 -24.67 -21.53 -17.90
C GLY A 575 -25.39 -20.19 -17.78
N SER A 576 -26.35 -20.13 -16.86
CA SER A 576 -26.99 -18.90 -16.41
C SER A 576 -27.25 -19.04 -14.91
N LEU A 577 -26.84 -18.05 -14.12
CA LEU A 577 -26.93 -18.05 -12.67
C LEU A 577 -27.58 -16.75 -12.21
N THR A 578 -28.62 -16.85 -11.38
CA THR A 578 -29.28 -15.72 -10.73
C THR A 578 -28.48 -15.31 -9.50
N MET A 579 -28.14 -14.04 -9.41
CA MET A 579 -27.45 -13.45 -8.26
C MET A 579 -28.45 -12.79 -7.32
N ARG A 580 -28.34 -13.07 -6.02
CA ARG A 580 -29.06 -12.35 -4.96
C ARG A 580 -28.16 -12.15 -3.77
N GLY A 581 -28.04 -10.92 -3.28
CA GLY A 581 -27.14 -10.62 -2.17
C GLY A 581 -27.45 -9.33 -1.45
N GLN A 582 -26.54 -8.96 -0.56
CA GLN A 582 -26.61 -7.77 0.27
C GLN A 582 -25.28 -7.02 0.30
N LEU A 583 -25.37 -5.71 0.49
CA LEU A 583 -24.25 -4.82 0.78
C LEU A 583 -24.16 -4.62 2.30
N SER A 584 -22.97 -4.82 2.85
CA SER A 584 -22.66 -4.50 4.24
C SER A 584 -22.90 -3.02 4.56
N GLY A 585 -23.42 -2.75 5.76
CA GLY A 585 -23.61 -1.39 6.25
C GLY A 585 -22.38 -0.75 6.87
N SER A 586 -21.36 -1.54 7.14
CA SER A 586 -20.20 -1.16 7.96
C SER A 586 -18.86 -1.44 7.28
N SER A 587 -18.85 -2.01 6.08
CA SER A 587 -17.64 -2.33 5.34
C SER A 587 -17.90 -2.32 3.82
N ASN A 588 -16.84 -2.21 3.02
CA ASN A 588 -16.90 -2.42 1.58
C ASN A 588 -17.00 -3.93 1.27
N TYR A 589 -18.14 -4.52 1.59
CA TYR A 589 -18.34 -5.97 1.50
C TYR A 589 -19.70 -6.29 0.91
N LEU A 590 -19.69 -7.09 -0.15
CA LEU A 590 -20.84 -7.66 -0.84
C LEU A 590 -20.87 -9.15 -0.54
N SER A 591 -22.04 -9.71 -0.31
CA SER A 591 -22.18 -11.17 -0.21
C SER A 591 -23.55 -11.63 -0.66
N GLY A 592 -23.66 -12.89 -1.09
CA GLY A 592 -24.94 -13.44 -1.53
C GLY A 592 -24.87 -14.85 -2.05
N SER A 593 -25.99 -15.30 -2.60
CA SER A 593 -26.15 -16.62 -3.20
C SER A 593 -26.24 -16.54 -4.73
N LEU A 594 -25.81 -17.63 -5.35
CA LEU A 594 -25.97 -17.92 -6.76
C LEU A 594 -26.86 -19.14 -6.90
N THR A 595 -27.89 -19.04 -7.75
CA THR A 595 -28.84 -20.12 -8.01
C THR A 595 -29.12 -20.26 -9.50
N ALA A 596 -29.52 -21.46 -9.93
CA ALA A 596 -30.01 -21.63 -11.29
C ALA A 596 -31.34 -20.85 -11.45
N PRO A 597 -31.63 -20.27 -12.63
CA PRO A 597 -32.93 -19.68 -12.93
C PRO A 597 -34.06 -20.69 -12.67
N THR A 598 -35.22 -20.18 -12.25
CA THR A 598 -36.39 -21.01 -11.94
C THR A 598 -36.71 -21.94 -13.12
N GLY A 599 -36.72 -23.26 -12.88
CA GLY A 599 -37.01 -24.28 -13.89
C GLY A 599 -35.82 -24.71 -14.78
N LYS A 600 -34.58 -24.28 -14.48
CA LYS A 600 -33.37 -24.60 -15.27
C LYS A 600 -32.34 -25.50 -14.57
N GLY A 601 -32.79 -26.32 -13.60
CA GLY A 601 -31.94 -27.28 -12.88
C GLY A 601 -31.58 -26.85 -11.45
N LEU A 602 -30.67 -27.58 -10.82
CA LEU A 602 -30.17 -27.32 -9.47
C LEU A 602 -28.76 -26.73 -9.56
N PHE A 603 -28.56 -25.53 -9.00
CA PHE A 603 -27.23 -24.98 -8.73
C PHE A 603 -27.25 -24.34 -7.36
N GLN A 604 -26.23 -24.60 -6.56
CA GLN A 604 -26.02 -23.94 -5.28
C GLN A 604 -24.60 -23.37 -5.25
N GLY A 605 -24.52 -22.07 -5.03
CA GLY A 605 -23.27 -21.37 -4.88
C GLY A 605 -23.46 -20.08 -4.10
N PHE A 606 -22.36 -19.42 -3.83
CA PHE A 606 -22.32 -18.15 -3.14
C PHE A 606 -21.25 -17.26 -3.74
N PHE A 607 -21.33 -15.98 -3.42
CA PHE A 607 -20.35 -14.99 -3.83
C PHE A 607 -20.07 -14.02 -2.70
N THR A 608 -18.87 -13.45 -2.72
CA THR A 608 -18.48 -12.31 -1.90
C THR A 608 -17.69 -11.33 -2.74
N GLY A 609 -17.57 -10.08 -2.32
CA GLY A 609 -16.91 -9.07 -3.15
C GLY A 609 -16.90 -7.68 -2.56
N GLY A 610 -16.63 -6.69 -3.40
CA GLY A 610 -16.53 -5.30 -3.00
C GLY A 610 -16.57 -4.33 -4.19
N PHE A 611 -16.41 -3.05 -3.89
CA PHE A 611 -16.34 -1.95 -4.85
C PHE A 611 -14.92 -1.43 -5.01
N PHE A 612 -14.61 -0.95 -6.21
CA PHE A 612 -13.37 -0.29 -6.55
C PHE A 612 -13.62 1.10 -7.13
N GLY A 613 -12.65 1.96 -6.88
CA GLY A 613 -12.60 3.31 -7.38
C GLY A 613 -13.36 4.34 -6.52
N PRO A 614 -13.38 5.59 -6.99
CA PRO A 614 -13.80 6.78 -6.26
C PRO A 614 -15.18 6.72 -5.62
N GLY A 615 -16.13 6.07 -6.28
CA GLY A 615 -17.56 6.14 -5.96
C GLY A 615 -18.27 4.88 -6.43
N ALA A 616 -17.62 3.73 -6.23
CA ALA A 616 -18.09 2.43 -6.70
C ALA A 616 -18.36 2.42 -8.21
N GLN A 617 -17.40 2.89 -9.01
CA GLN A 617 -17.47 2.80 -10.48
C GLN A 617 -17.25 1.37 -10.94
N GLU A 618 -16.51 0.59 -10.15
CA GLU A 618 -16.18 -0.79 -10.44
C GLU A 618 -16.52 -1.66 -9.24
N SER A 619 -16.71 -2.95 -9.49
CA SER A 619 -17.01 -3.92 -8.45
C SER A 619 -16.49 -5.27 -8.86
N SER A 620 -16.14 -6.12 -7.90
CA SER A 620 -15.85 -7.52 -8.17
C SER A 620 -16.65 -8.41 -7.25
N VAL A 621 -16.91 -9.64 -7.71
CA VAL A 621 -17.34 -10.74 -6.87
C VAL A 621 -16.50 -11.97 -7.14
N ALA A 622 -15.96 -12.59 -6.10
CA ALA A 622 -15.42 -13.94 -6.11
C ALA A 622 -16.56 -14.91 -5.82
N PHE A 623 -16.65 -16.02 -6.56
CA PHE A 623 -17.75 -16.96 -6.44
C PHE A 623 -17.33 -18.42 -6.63
N THR A 624 -18.10 -19.30 -6.03
CA THR A 624 -17.98 -20.75 -6.15
C THR A 624 -19.35 -21.40 -6.09
N GLY A 625 -19.49 -22.60 -6.64
CA GLY A 625 -20.70 -23.41 -6.50
C GLY A 625 -20.69 -24.65 -7.35
N THR A 626 -21.73 -25.46 -7.21
CA THR A 626 -21.83 -26.76 -7.87
C THR A 626 -23.19 -26.94 -8.54
N TYR A 627 -23.16 -27.43 -9.77
CA TYR A 627 -24.34 -27.89 -10.49
C TYR A 627 -24.77 -29.28 -9.99
N GLY A 628 -26.03 -29.40 -9.58
CA GLY A 628 -26.65 -30.67 -9.23
C GLY A 628 -26.97 -31.52 -10.48
N ALA A 629 -27.45 -32.74 -10.25
CA ALA A 629 -27.86 -33.64 -11.33
C ALA A 629 -29.15 -33.13 -12.02
N ALA A 630 -29.08 -32.87 -13.32
CA ALA A 630 -30.18 -32.35 -14.13
C ALA A 630 -30.27 -32.99 -15.54
N GLY A 631 -29.44 -33.99 -15.84
CA GLY A 631 -29.35 -34.62 -17.16
C GLY A 631 -28.64 -33.76 -18.21
N THR A 632 -27.80 -32.81 -17.79
CA THR A 632 -27.10 -31.86 -18.66
C THR A 632 -25.60 -32.08 -18.69
N LEU A 633 -24.89 -31.41 -19.61
CA LEU A 633 -23.42 -31.36 -19.63
C LEU A 633 -22.82 -30.66 -18.40
N LEU A 634 -23.64 -29.92 -17.64
CA LEU A 634 -23.22 -29.20 -16.42
C LEU A 634 -23.30 -30.07 -15.17
N ASP A 635 -23.90 -31.26 -15.23
CA ASP A 635 -24.13 -32.10 -14.06
C ASP A 635 -22.83 -32.44 -13.31
N GLY A 636 -22.82 -32.16 -12.00
CA GLY A 636 -21.68 -32.42 -11.11
C GLY A 636 -20.47 -31.51 -11.34
N MET A 637 -20.64 -30.43 -12.11
CA MET A 637 -19.59 -29.45 -12.36
C MET A 637 -19.50 -28.48 -11.18
N THR A 638 -18.32 -28.43 -10.56
CA THR A 638 -17.96 -27.40 -9.58
C THR A 638 -17.27 -26.26 -10.31
N ILE A 639 -17.68 -25.04 -10.04
CA ILE A 639 -17.16 -23.82 -10.68
C ILE A 639 -16.51 -22.92 -9.63
N ASN A 640 -15.52 -22.15 -10.07
CA ASN A 640 -14.83 -21.17 -9.26
C ASN A 640 -14.36 -20.02 -10.16
N GLY A 641 -14.52 -18.78 -9.71
CA GLY A 641 -13.96 -17.65 -10.43
C GLY A 641 -14.32 -16.31 -9.83
N ILE A 642 -14.02 -15.28 -10.59
CA ILE A 642 -14.37 -13.89 -10.31
C ILE A 642 -15.25 -13.33 -11.43
N ALA A 643 -16.06 -12.34 -11.08
CA ALA A 643 -16.70 -11.46 -12.05
C ALA A 643 -16.32 -10.01 -11.73
N LEU A 644 -15.82 -9.28 -12.73
CA LEU A 644 -15.44 -7.87 -12.63
C LEU A 644 -16.47 -7.03 -13.35
N GLY A 645 -17.08 -6.08 -12.64
CA GLY A 645 -18.17 -5.24 -13.10
C GLY A 645 -17.76 -3.78 -13.23
N LYS A 646 -18.22 -3.13 -14.30
CA LYS A 646 -18.10 -1.69 -14.54
C LYS A 646 -19.48 -1.06 -14.56
N ARG A 647 -19.65 -0.01 -13.76
CA ARG A 647 -20.90 0.74 -13.64
C ARG A 647 -21.25 1.41 -14.97
N GLN A 648 -22.52 1.31 -15.36
CA GLN A 648 -23.10 1.85 -16.59
C GLN A 648 -23.80 3.19 -16.37
#